data_AF-A0A8K0S9F6-F1
#
_entry.id   AF-A0A8K0S9F6-F1
#
_cell.length_a   1.000
_cell.length_b   1.000
_cell.length_c   1.000
_cell.angle_alpha   90.00
_cell.angle_beta   90.00
_cell.angle_gamma   90.00
#
_symmetry.space_group_name_H-M   'P 1'
#
loop_
_entity.id
_entity.type
_entity.pdbx_description
1 polymer ?
#
loop_
_entity_poly.entity_id
_entity_poly.type
_entity_poly.pdbx_seq_one_letter_code
_entity_poly.pdbx_strand_id
1 'polypeptide(L)'
;MAIKAGTGCITCRIRRVKCDLAKPSCQRCLTSKRQCDGYLPENSTVTRRQLAEAAREVSVIGPISRALSQYPRHSSGSRSPTPPNLSLFDVFRTLTAPSTAAFIPSQFWTRELLQLAHSEPAVWHATLALGALHQRHELYWQGHGFHTSEGLWAQAAENYGRAISYARDVKDPTRLLSLSLALVSITHMTGRWADSQVHIMAGHRLLNQAGHSIATSSAAEVLTRLDLHAMTFSDSSAPYPFKQAPSRVWIDEVMLKTFKLESYAQAGTALFGLMRRIMMLGERTADWDERAISNDQEMLEDTIQDLVAWEYKMGQFEMDHPKLHDQRGAISIRLYHTLLRTFLAGGAFGLETRWDNLLGLYERILTLAETLWSYTPNCNVHSPLSLEPGVIVPVFMVAQRCRHPWLRRRAISFLYKLKRQEGMWFSDGAAAVSRKIMEIEGQAYFESDLGKGETPWRIATENMPWEAWASIDLEELPAKTSWAGIEKVPEEKRMRETMVMVLTEEKRIELSLIMSSVENPGSYGNAKTTRHTTDAMNATIETPSNPYWPLDAALPVYVANTIPSRTLVGTFVAVAIGIFAVTLLLIQSARRTLSKGEVFATMWFAICGCIHTFFEGYYVYNFLDISSRSHLFAQLWKEYALSDSRYLTQDSFMVPMEGITATLWGPMSFFCAWAIVTQHPLRHPFQLIISVGQIYGVILYFATCHFDEIVHNIVYCRPEQFYFWMYYVFCNAIWVFIPSALVVQSVKATEGAFAKVQAAEKRKKAL
;
A
#
# COMPACT_ATOMS: atom_id res chain seq x y z
N MET A 1 -47.45 57.98 21.62
CA MET A 1 -47.08 58.19 20.20
C MET A 1 -46.67 56.86 19.59
N ALA A 2 -47.43 56.37 18.60
CA ALA A 2 -47.13 55.11 17.91
C ALA A 2 -45.88 55.28 17.03
N ILE A 3 -44.85 54.48 17.29
CA ILE A 3 -43.54 54.56 16.61
C ILE A 3 -43.69 54.02 15.18
N LYS A 4 -43.51 54.89 14.18
CA LYS A 4 -43.53 54.53 12.74
C LYS A 4 -42.52 53.40 12.46
N ALA A 5 -42.95 52.40 11.70
CA ALA A 5 -42.12 51.28 11.24
C ALA A 5 -41.03 51.75 10.27
N GLY A 6 -39.93 52.31 10.78
CA GLY A 6 -38.84 52.80 9.93
C GLY A 6 -37.72 53.58 10.60
N THR A 7 -37.86 54.00 11.86
CA THR A 7 -36.93 54.94 12.51
C THR A 7 -35.80 54.31 13.32
N GLY A 8 -35.71 52.98 13.37
CA GLY A 8 -34.66 52.26 14.11
C GLY A 8 -33.24 52.51 13.58
N CYS A 9 -32.22 52.31 14.42
CA CYS A 9 -30.82 52.36 13.97
C CYS A 9 -30.58 51.33 12.85
N ILE A 10 -29.58 51.60 12.01
CA ILE A 10 -29.25 50.76 10.84
C ILE A 10 -29.02 49.31 11.27
N THR A 11 -28.23 49.09 12.32
CA THR A 11 -27.91 47.76 12.85
C THR A 11 -29.15 46.98 13.32
N CYS A 12 -30.09 47.62 14.04
CA CYS A 12 -31.34 46.98 14.46
C CYS A 12 -32.29 46.70 13.29
N ARG A 13 -32.33 47.59 12.28
CA ARG A 13 -33.14 47.40 11.07
C ARG A 13 -32.66 46.20 10.26
N ILE A 14 -31.35 46.03 10.08
CA ILE A 14 -30.74 44.86 9.42
C ILE A 14 -31.14 43.58 10.15
N ARG A 15 -31.04 43.60 11.49
CA ARG A 15 -31.36 42.47 12.35
C ARG A 15 -32.85 42.17 12.51
N ARG A 16 -33.74 42.99 11.93
CA ARG A 16 -35.20 42.88 12.07
C ARG A 16 -35.69 42.87 13.53
N VAL A 17 -34.99 43.57 14.43
CA VAL A 17 -35.38 43.72 15.83
C VAL A 17 -35.82 45.16 16.11
N LYS A 18 -36.81 45.35 17.00
CA LYS A 18 -37.24 46.70 17.43
C LYS A 18 -36.04 47.48 18.02
N CYS A 19 -35.83 48.71 17.60
CA CYS A 19 -34.80 49.59 18.16
C CYS A 19 -35.43 50.44 19.26
N ASP A 20 -34.69 50.65 20.35
CA ASP A 20 -35.06 51.53 21.47
C ASP A 20 -34.81 53.03 21.17
N LEU A 21 -34.26 53.37 19.99
CA LEU A 21 -34.04 54.73 19.49
C LEU A 21 -33.09 55.62 20.32
N ALA A 22 -32.38 55.07 21.30
CA ALA A 22 -31.38 55.82 22.07
C ALA A 22 -30.18 56.26 21.19
N LYS A 23 -29.81 57.55 21.28
CA LYS A 23 -28.67 58.15 20.58
C LYS A 23 -27.55 58.47 21.58
N PRO A 24 -26.26 58.34 21.21
CA PRO A 24 -25.73 58.04 19.88
C PRO A 24 -25.79 56.56 19.49
N SER A 25 -25.96 55.65 20.45
CA SER A 25 -26.05 54.20 20.23
C SER A 25 -27.23 53.60 20.99
N CYS A 26 -27.97 52.70 20.35
CA CYS A 26 -29.12 52.05 20.98
C CYS A 26 -28.68 51.00 22.01
N GLN A 27 -29.44 50.85 23.09
CA GLN A 27 -29.13 49.91 24.18
C GLN A 27 -29.10 48.47 23.70
N ARG A 28 -29.90 48.12 22.69
CA ARG A 28 -29.87 46.77 22.10
C ARG A 28 -28.57 46.44 21.37
N CYS A 29 -27.90 47.43 20.77
CA CYS A 29 -26.59 47.21 20.17
C CYS A 29 -25.53 47.06 21.26
N LEU A 30 -25.54 47.97 22.25
CA LEU A 30 -24.59 47.97 23.37
C LEU A 30 -24.64 46.68 24.20
N THR A 31 -25.83 46.26 24.63
CA THR A 31 -26.02 45.01 25.40
C THR A 31 -25.65 43.77 24.61
N SER A 32 -25.83 43.78 23.29
CA SER A 32 -25.38 42.70 22.41
C SER A 32 -23.89 42.76 22.04
N LYS A 33 -23.12 43.70 22.64
CA LYS A 33 -21.70 43.98 22.33
C LYS A 33 -21.42 44.18 20.84
N ARG A 34 -22.33 44.85 20.14
CA ARG A 34 -22.20 45.17 18.70
C ARG A 34 -22.10 46.67 18.52
N GLN A 35 -21.29 47.09 17.55
CA GLN A 35 -21.21 48.48 17.13
C GLN A 35 -22.56 48.93 16.56
N CYS A 36 -23.03 50.10 16.99
CA CYS A 36 -24.27 50.70 16.51
C CYS A 36 -23.94 51.66 15.37
N ASP A 37 -24.39 51.34 14.16
CA ASP A 37 -24.08 52.09 12.93
C ASP A 37 -24.90 53.39 12.80
N GLY A 38 -25.49 53.86 13.91
CA GLY A 38 -26.25 55.10 13.96
C GLY A 38 -27.62 55.05 13.25
N TYR A 39 -28.16 56.23 13.00
CA TYR A 39 -29.51 56.46 12.46
C TYR A 39 -29.40 57.19 11.12
N LEU A 40 -30.27 56.84 10.17
CA LEU A 40 -30.32 57.53 8.89
C LEU A 40 -30.86 58.97 9.06
N PRO A 41 -30.36 59.94 8.27
CA PRO A 41 -30.92 61.29 8.22
C PRO A 41 -32.41 61.26 7.80
N GLU A 42 -33.23 62.16 8.35
CA GLU A 42 -34.70 62.17 8.17
C GLU A 42 -35.17 62.27 6.71
N ASN A 43 -34.31 62.73 5.79
CA ASN A 43 -34.60 62.90 4.37
C ASN A 43 -33.98 61.83 3.46
N SER A 44 -33.46 60.73 4.01
CA SER A 44 -32.89 59.64 3.23
C SER A 44 -33.98 58.76 2.60
N THR A 45 -34.18 58.88 1.29
CA THR A 45 -35.07 58.02 0.48
C THR A 45 -34.43 56.68 0.10
N VAL A 46 -33.42 56.22 0.85
CA VAL A 46 -32.79 54.94 0.58
C VAL A 46 -33.73 53.83 1.02
N THR A 47 -34.20 53.07 0.05
CA THR A 47 -35.11 51.96 0.31
C THR A 47 -34.43 50.90 1.17
N ARG A 48 -35.23 50.16 1.96
CA ARG A 48 -34.74 49.07 2.83
C ARG A 48 -33.94 48.00 2.07
N ARG A 49 -34.16 47.90 0.76
CA ARG A 49 -33.49 46.98 -0.18
C ARG A 49 -32.09 47.49 -0.55
N GLN A 50 -31.99 48.75 -0.93
CA GLN A 50 -30.71 49.42 -1.24
C GLN A 50 -29.77 49.48 -0.03
N LEU A 51 -30.31 49.69 1.17
CA LEU A 51 -29.50 49.68 2.39
C LEU A 51 -28.98 48.26 2.74
N ALA A 52 -29.75 47.22 2.40
CA ALA A 52 -29.35 45.84 2.59
C ALA A 52 -28.33 45.38 1.53
N GLU A 53 -28.39 45.93 0.32
CA GLU A 53 -27.40 45.75 -0.75
C GLU A 53 -26.09 46.48 -0.42
N ALA A 54 -26.13 47.75 -0.04
CA ALA A 54 -24.96 48.49 0.39
C ALA A 54 -24.31 47.88 1.65
N ALA A 55 -25.11 47.39 2.61
CA ALA A 55 -24.60 46.66 3.77
C ALA A 55 -24.03 45.27 3.39
N ARG A 56 -24.49 44.65 2.30
CA ARG A 56 -23.88 43.42 1.77
C ARG A 56 -22.50 43.67 1.16
N GLU A 57 -22.31 44.83 0.52
CA GLU A 57 -21.02 45.24 -0.03
C GLU A 57 -20.06 45.77 1.05
N VAL A 58 -20.58 46.45 2.08
CA VAL A 58 -19.77 47.13 3.10
C VAL A 58 -19.56 46.29 4.38
N SER A 59 -20.44 45.32 4.69
CA SER A 59 -20.19 44.46 5.84
C SER A 59 -19.02 43.53 5.54
N VAL A 60 -17.90 43.82 6.20
CA VAL A 60 -16.75 42.94 6.37
C VAL A 60 -17.22 41.73 7.17
N ILE A 61 -17.96 40.87 6.50
CA ILE A 61 -18.13 39.47 6.88
C ILE A 61 -16.77 38.86 6.57
N GLY A 62 -15.98 38.66 7.61
CA GLY A 62 -14.62 38.13 7.48
C GLY A 62 -14.58 36.83 6.66
N PRO A 63 -13.41 36.46 6.14
CA PRO A 63 -13.20 35.30 5.24
C PRO A 63 -13.96 34.03 5.67
N ILE A 64 -14.00 33.76 6.98
CA ILE A 64 -14.73 32.65 7.60
C ILE A 64 -16.23 32.67 7.28
N SER A 65 -16.91 33.81 7.40
CA SER A 65 -18.36 33.85 7.17
C SER A 65 -18.72 33.99 5.69
N ARG A 66 -17.77 34.35 4.83
CA ARG A 66 -17.89 34.19 3.36
C ARG A 66 -17.77 32.72 2.97
N ALA A 67 -16.77 32.01 3.50
CA ALA A 67 -16.61 30.57 3.34
C ALA A 67 -17.83 29.77 3.87
N LEU A 68 -18.36 30.15 5.04
CA LEU A 68 -19.60 29.57 5.59
C LEU A 68 -20.85 29.91 4.75
N SER A 69 -20.87 31.05 4.06
CA SER A 69 -22.01 31.47 3.21
C SER A 69 -22.01 30.83 1.82
N GLN A 70 -20.87 30.32 1.36
CA GLN A 70 -20.73 29.61 0.08
C GLN A 70 -21.20 28.14 0.16
N TYR A 71 -21.64 27.65 1.33
CA TYR A 71 -22.15 26.30 1.48
C TYR A 71 -23.56 26.11 0.91
N PRO A 72 -23.81 25.02 0.13
CA PRO A 72 -25.17 24.58 -0.18
C PRO A 72 -25.88 24.19 1.11
N ARG A 73 -27.04 24.79 1.39
CA ARG A 73 -27.90 24.33 2.50
C ARG A 73 -28.47 22.97 2.13
N HIS A 74 -27.99 21.90 2.76
CA HIS A 74 -28.71 20.62 2.71
C HIS A 74 -30.01 20.71 3.50
N SER A 75 -31.08 20.25 2.85
CA SER A 75 -32.42 20.09 3.40
C SER A 75 -32.39 19.12 4.58
N SER A 76 -32.85 19.61 5.75
CA SER A 76 -33.44 18.89 6.88
C SER A 76 -33.31 17.35 6.92
N GLY A 77 -32.52 16.81 7.86
CA GLY A 77 -32.61 15.38 8.19
C GLY A 77 -31.70 14.79 9.27
N SER A 78 -30.56 15.38 9.64
CA SER A 78 -29.62 14.72 10.59
C SER A 78 -29.27 15.57 11.82
N ARG A 79 -29.39 14.93 12.99
CA ARG A 79 -29.28 15.48 14.36
C ARG A 79 -27.82 15.62 14.85
N SER A 80 -26.89 16.04 14.00
CA SER A 80 -25.54 16.43 14.44
C SER A 80 -25.45 17.96 14.58
N PRO A 81 -24.97 18.51 15.71
CA PRO A 81 -24.90 19.96 15.93
C PRO A 81 -23.82 20.68 15.11
N THR A 82 -23.01 19.98 14.30
CA THR A 82 -21.99 20.56 13.42
C THR A 82 -22.09 20.00 11.99
N PRO A 83 -22.08 20.85 10.94
CA PRO A 83 -21.99 20.40 9.55
C PRO A 83 -20.77 19.49 9.34
N PRO A 84 -20.90 18.33 8.66
CA PRO A 84 -19.80 17.38 8.46
C PRO A 84 -18.53 18.06 7.92
N ASN A 85 -18.72 18.98 6.98
CA ASN A 85 -17.62 19.69 6.33
C ASN A 85 -16.83 20.65 7.25
N LEU A 86 -17.47 21.23 8.27
CA LEU A 86 -16.73 22.04 9.25
C LEU A 86 -15.83 21.17 10.12
N SER A 87 -16.28 19.96 10.46
CA SER A 87 -15.43 19.02 11.20
C SER A 87 -14.23 18.55 10.39
N LEU A 88 -14.35 18.39 9.07
CA LEU A 88 -13.23 18.00 8.20
C LEU A 88 -12.16 19.10 8.10
N PHE A 89 -12.58 20.36 8.01
CA PHE A 89 -11.64 21.49 8.09
C PHE A 89 -10.96 21.57 9.46
N ASP A 90 -11.72 21.31 10.53
CA ASP A 90 -11.15 21.25 11.88
C ASP A 90 -10.13 20.11 11.99
N VAL A 91 -10.40 18.92 11.44
CA VAL A 91 -9.43 17.81 11.34
C VAL A 91 -8.16 18.25 10.61
N PHE A 92 -8.29 18.92 9.46
CA PHE A 92 -7.13 19.43 8.74
C PHE A 92 -6.31 20.42 9.59
N ARG A 93 -6.99 21.37 10.25
CA ARG A 93 -6.36 22.42 11.06
C ARG A 93 -5.70 21.87 12.34
N THR A 94 -6.34 20.95 13.05
CA THR A 94 -5.90 20.50 14.38
C THR A 94 -5.07 19.23 14.33
N LEU A 95 -5.19 18.41 13.28
CA LEU A 95 -4.49 17.13 13.15
C LEU A 95 -3.55 17.13 11.94
N THR A 96 -4.05 17.33 10.72
CA THR A 96 -3.24 17.14 9.48
C THR A 96 -2.08 18.12 9.39
N ALA A 97 -2.33 19.43 9.50
CA ALA A 97 -1.28 20.43 9.37
C ALA A 97 -0.22 20.34 10.49
N PRO A 98 -0.59 20.21 11.79
CA PRO A 98 0.39 20.02 12.85
C PRO A 98 1.20 18.71 12.73
N SER A 99 0.56 17.60 12.33
CA SER A 99 1.24 16.31 12.16
C SER A 99 2.22 16.33 10.96
N THR A 100 1.88 17.06 9.90
CA THR A 100 2.77 17.28 8.75
C THR A 100 4.00 18.11 9.15
N ALA A 101 3.81 19.13 9.98
CA ALA A 101 4.90 19.98 10.48
C ALA A 101 5.62 19.42 11.73
N ALA A 102 5.35 18.17 12.13
CA ALA A 102 5.84 17.61 13.39
C ALA A 102 7.35 17.32 13.37
N PHE A 103 7.87 16.88 12.22
CA PHE A 103 9.29 16.53 12.03
C PHE A 103 10.03 17.65 11.32
N ILE A 104 9.48 18.16 10.22
CA ILE A 104 10.06 19.25 9.47
C ILE A 104 9.14 20.46 9.58
N PRO A 105 9.60 21.60 10.12
CA PRO A 105 8.78 22.80 10.20
C PRO A 105 8.22 23.20 8.82
N SER A 106 6.93 23.54 8.77
CA SER A 106 6.27 23.99 7.54
C SER A 106 5.23 25.06 7.87
N GLN A 107 5.60 26.32 7.64
CA GLN A 107 4.69 27.47 7.78
C GLN A 107 3.55 27.43 6.75
N PHE A 108 3.82 26.85 5.58
CA PHE A 108 2.86 26.69 4.51
C PHE A 108 1.59 25.95 4.99
N TRP A 109 1.74 24.73 5.54
CA TRP A 109 0.60 23.93 6.01
C TRP A 109 -0.07 24.51 7.26
N THR A 110 0.74 24.97 8.21
CA THR A 110 0.25 25.39 9.55
C THR A 110 -0.33 26.79 9.59
N ARG A 111 -0.12 27.60 8.54
CA ARG A 111 -0.61 28.98 8.51
C ARG A 111 -1.12 29.41 7.13
N GLU A 112 -0.31 29.34 6.10
CA GLU A 112 -0.62 30.02 4.83
C GLU A 112 -1.75 29.35 4.05
N LEU A 113 -1.72 28.02 3.93
CA LEU A 113 -2.79 27.27 3.27
C LEU A 113 -4.12 27.41 4.01
N LEU A 114 -4.09 27.46 5.35
CA LEU A 114 -5.27 27.70 6.19
C LEU A 114 -5.84 29.11 5.98
N GLN A 115 -4.98 30.13 5.90
CA GLN A 115 -5.40 31.49 5.61
C GLN A 115 -6.00 31.59 4.20
N LEU A 116 -5.36 30.95 3.23
CA LEU A 116 -5.81 30.93 1.84
C LEU A 116 -7.13 30.18 1.66
N ALA A 117 -7.35 29.09 2.40
CA ALA A 117 -8.60 28.35 2.40
C ALA A 117 -9.81 29.22 2.77
N HIS A 118 -9.62 30.26 3.60
CA HIS A 118 -10.72 31.15 3.94
C HIS A 118 -11.08 32.18 2.84
N SER A 119 -10.17 32.45 1.91
CA SER A 119 -10.41 33.38 0.80
C SER A 119 -10.66 32.70 -0.54
N GLU A 120 -10.14 31.49 -0.75
CA GLU A 120 -10.18 30.76 -2.03
C GLU A 120 -11.01 29.46 -1.93
N PRO A 121 -12.17 29.38 -2.63
CA PRO A 121 -13.03 28.19 -2.58
C PRO A 121 -12.34 26.90 -3.02
N ALA A 122 -11.45 26.96 -4.01
CA ALA A 122 -10.70 25.81 -4.49
C ALA A 122 -9.82 25.21 -3.38
N VAL A 123 -9.11 26.08 -2.65
CA VAL A 123 -8.22 25.68 -1.54
C VAL A 123 -9.03 25.18 -0.36
N TRP A 124 -10.18 25.79 -0.07
CA TRP A 124 -11.11 25.28 0.94
C TRP A 124 -11.46 23.82 0.68
N HIS A 125 -11.95 23.49 -0.52
CA HIS A 125 -12.30 22.11 -0.86
C HIS A 125 -11.09 21.16 -0.82
N ALA A 126 -9.89 21.61 -1.22
CA ALA A 126 -8.68 20.81 -1.06
C ALA A 126 -8.38 20.48 0.43
N THR A 127 -8.51 21.46 1.34
CA THR A 127 -8.32 21.20 2.79
C THR A 127 -9.37 20.25 3.36
N LEU A 128 -10.61 20.28 2.87
CA LEU A 128 -11.64 19.31 3.28
C LEU A 128 -11.31 17.88 2.81
N ALA A 129 -10.82 17.74 1.58
CA ALA A 129 -10.40 16.44 1.07
C ALA A 129 -9.25 15.86 1.91
N LEU A 130 -8.25 16.68 2.24
CA LEU A 130 -7.14 16.27 3.12
C LEU A 130 -7.62 15.92 4.54
N GLY A 131 -8.58 16.68 5.08
CA GLY A 131 -9.22 16.37 6.37
C GLY A 131 -9.96 15.02 6.36
N ALA A 132 -10.73 14.75 5.30
CA ALA A 132 -11.43 13.47 5.13
C ALA A 132 -10.47 12.30 5.00
N LEU A 133 -9.38 12.46 4.25
CA LEU A 133 -8.36 11.42 4.08
C LEU A 133 -7.64 11.11 5.38
N HIS A 134 -7.29 12.11 6.19
CA HIS A 134 -6.72 11.89 7.52
C HIS A 134 -7.70 11.18 8.44
N GLN A 135 -8.96 11.64 8.51
CA GLN A 135 -9.96 11.00 9.36
C GLN A 135 -10.19 9.53 8.95
N ARG A 136 -10.16 9.23 7.65
CA ARG A 136 -10.23 7.86 7.14
C ARG A 136 -9.03 7.02 7.61
N HIS A 137 -7.84 7.59 7.56
CA HIS A 137 -6.61 6.93 8.02
C HIS A 137 -6.69 6.57 9.51
N GLU A 138 -7.17 7.47 10.36
CA GLU A 138 -7.38 7.20 11.78
C GLU A 138 -8.37 6.05 12.02
N LEU A 139 -9.49 6.00 11.28
CA LEU A 139 -10.48 4.94 11.42
C LEU A 139 -9.94 3.55 11.05
N TYR A 140 -9.10 3.48 10.01
CA TYR A 140 -8.45 2.23 9.59
C TYR A 140 -7.64 1.63 10.75
N TRP A 141 -6.82 2.44 11.41
CA TRP A 141 -5.97 1.99 12.52
C TRP A 141 -6.71 1.76 13.83
N GLN A 142 -7.87 2.39 14.02
CA GLN A 142 -8.76 2.13 15.15
C GLN A 142 -9.61 0.86 14.96
N GLY A 143 -9.56 0.20 13.80
CA GLY A 143 -10.35 -1.00 13.51
C GLY A 143 -11.86 -0.73 13.40
N HIS A 144 -12.27 0.50 13.10
CA HIS A 144 -13.67 0.93 13.05
C HIS A 144 -14.30 0.80 11.65
N GLY A 145 -15.65 0.73 11.61
CA GLY A 145 -16.47 0.18 10.52
C GLY A 145 -16.23 0.66 9.08
N PHE A 146 -16.21 -0.32 8.16
CA PHE A 146 -16.03 -0.19 6.71
C PHE A 146 -16.87 0.92 6.05
N HIS A 147 -18.16 1.01 6.38
CA HIS A 147 -19.08 1.98 5.78
C HIS A 147 -18.72 3.45 6.05
N THR A 148 -18.20 3.77 7.24
CA THR A 148 -17.78 5.14 7.56
C THR A 148 -16.49 5.51 6.81
N SER A 149 -15.58 4.55 6.63
CA SER A 149 -14.37 4.71 5.83
C SER A 149 -14.67 4.98 4.36
N GLU A 150 -15.59 4.22 3.75
CA GLU A 150 -16.03 4.46 2.37
C GLU A 150 -16.72 5.83 2.21
N GLY A 151 -17.54 6.23 3.18
CA GLY A 151 -18.19 7.54 3.18
C GLY A 151 -17.20 8.71 3.22
N LEU A 152 -16.08 8.56 3.95
CA LEU A 152 -15.01 9.57 3.97
C LEU A 152 -14.20 9.57 2.68
N TRP A 153 -13.96 8.41 2.09
CA TRP A 153 -13.31 8.31 0.78
C TRP A 153 -14.14 9.00 -0.32
N ALA A 154 -15.45 8.77 -0.36
CA ALA A 154 -16.35 9.45 -1.28
C ALA A 154 -16.35 10.97 -1.07
N GLN A 155 -16.36 11.43 0.19
CA GLN A 155 -16.26 12.86 0.52
C GLN A 155 -14.92 13.46 0.09
N ALA A 156 -13.81 12.73 0.21
CA ALA A 156 -12.51 13.19 -0.27
C ALA A 156 -12.51 13.34 -1.80
N ALA A 157 -13.05 12.37 -2.53
CA ALA A 157 -13.15 12.40 -3.99
C ALA A 157 -14.06 13.54 -4.49
N GLU A 158 -15.22 13.75 -3.85
CA GLU A 158 -16.13 14.86 -4.16
C GLU A 158 -15.46 16.22 -3.96
N ASN A 159 -14.77 16.41 -2.83
CA ASN A 159 -14.08 17.66 -2.54
C ASN A 159 -12.87 17.88 -3.45
N TYR A 160 -12.13 16.83 -3.81
CA TYR A 160 -11.08 16.91 -4.82
C TYR A 160 -11.63 17.39 -6.18
N GLY A 161 -12.74 16.80 -6.64
CA GLY A 161 -13.40 17.21 -7.89
C GLY A 161 -13.87 18.68 -7.85
N ARG A 162 -14.41 19.13 -6.72
CA ARG A 162 -14.79 20.54 -6.52
C ARG A 162 -13.58 21.48 -6.52
N ALA A 163 -12.49 21.09 -5.86
CA ALA A 163 -11.25 21.87 -5.85
C ALA A 163 -10.73 22.10 -7.28
N ILE A 164 -10.74 21.06 -8.13
CA ILE A 164 -10.37 21.18 -9.55
C ILE A 164 -11.35 22.08 -10.33
N SER A 165 -12.65 21.93 -10.08
CA SER A 165 -13.66 22.77 -10.75
C SER A 165 -13.44 24.26 -10.45
N TYR A 166 -13.22 24.62 -9.18
CA TYR A 166 -12.97 26.00 -8.77
C TYR A 166 -11.56 26.49 -9.11
N ALA A 167 -10.60 25.59 -9.37
CA ALA A 167 -9.25 25.99 -9.77
C ALA A 167 -9.24 26.88 -11.01
N ARG A 168 -10.22 26.70 -11.91
CA ARG A 168 -10.40 27.48 -13.14
C ARG A 168 -10.63 28.97 -12.88
N ASP A 169 -11.17 29.32 -11.72
CA ASP A 169 -11.50 30.70 -11.35
C ASP A 169 -10.33 31.40 -10.64
N VAL A 170 -9.30 30.66 -10.22
CA VAL A 170 -8.13 31.20 -9.54
C VAL A 170 -7.14 31.72 -10.58
N LYS A 171 -7.00 33.05 -10.65
CA LYS A 171 -6.10 33.71 -11.64
C LYS A 171 -4.70 34.00 -11.12
N ASP A 172 -4.54 34.09 -9.80
CA ASP A 172 -3.27 34.43 -9.19
C ASP A 172 -2.33 33.20 -9.17
N PRO A 173 -1.12 33.28 -9.77
CA PRO A 173 -0.20 32.15 -9.83
C PRO A 173 0.26 31.64 -8.46
N THR A 174 0.38 32.51 -7.44
CA THR A 174 0.80 32.13 -6.08
C THR A 174 -0.29 31.31 -5.38
N ARG A 175 -1.55 31.71 -5.55
CA ARG A 175 -2.70 30.96 -5.04
C ARG A 175 -2.88 29.62 -5.76
N LEU A 176 -2.70 29.60 -7.08
CA LEU A 176 -2.71 28.37 -7.88
C LEU A 176 -1.58 27.42 -7.48
N LEU A 177 -0.38 27.92 -7.20
CA LEU A 177 0.74 27.12 -6.70
C LEU A 177 0.36 26.46 -5.37
N SER A 178 -0.19 27.23 -4.42
CA SER A 178 -0.63 26.70 -3.13
C SER A 178 -1.71 25.62 -3.27
N LEU A 179 -2.66 25.82 -4.20
CA LEU A 179 -3.66 24.82 -4.54
C LEU A 179 -3.04 23.56 -5.15
N SER A 180 -2.11 23.72 -6.10
CA SER A 180 -1.38 22.62 -6.73
C SER A 180 -0.70 21.73 -5.69
N LEU A 181 -0.01 22.31 -4.69
CA LEU A 181 0.64 21.53 -3.61
C LEU A 181 -0.36 20.75 -2.76
N ALA A 182 -1.54 21.32 -2.47
CA ALA A 182 -2.62 20.61 -1.79
C ALA A 182 -3.18 19.46 -2.65
N LEU A 183 -3.32 19.66 -3.97
CA LEU A 183 -3.77 18.62 -4.91
C LEU A 183 -2.74 17.49 -5.08
N VAL A 184 -1.43 17.80 -5.10
CA VAL A 184 -0.35 16.81 -5.05
C VAL A 184 -0.52 15.93 -3.81
N SER A 185 -0.74 16.54 -2.65
CA SER A 185 -0.92 15.79 -1.39
C SER A 185 -2.17 14.91 -1.42
N ILE A 186 -3.29 15.38 -1.97
CA ILE A 186 -4.52 14.58 -2.12
C ILE A 186 -4.29 13.39 -3.07
N THR A 187 -3.62 13.62 -4.20
CA THR A 187 -3.37 12.58 -5.21
C THR A 187 -2.40 11.52 -4.70
N HIS A 188 -1.37 11.92 -3.94
CA HIS A 188 -0.50 10.99 -3.21
C HIS A 188 -1.28 10.10 -2.24
N MET A 189 -2.16 10.69 -1.45
CA MET A 189 -2.94 9.94 -0.46
C MET A 189 -4.05 9.06 -1.06
N THR A 190 -4.47 9.35 -2.30
CA THR A 190 -5.54 8.62 -3.00
C THR A 190 -5.05 7.58 -3.99
N GLY A 191 -3.73 7.44 -4.18
CA GLY A 191 -3.15 6.51 -5.14
C GLY A 191 -3.28 6.95 -6.60
N ARG A 192 -3.53 8.25 -6.84
CA ARG A 192 -3.69 8.81 -8.19
C ARG A 192 -2.35 9.35 -8.71
N TRP A 193 -1.40 8.45 -8.89
CA TRP A 193 -0.01 8.77 -9.20
C TRP A 193 0.17 9.57 -10.50
N ALA A 194 -0.56 9.23 -11.56
CA ALA A 194 -0.50 9.99 -12.82
C ALA A 194 -0.96 11.45 -12.65
N ASP A 195 -2.04 11.68 -11.88
CA ASP A 195 -2.51 13.03 -11.55
C ASP A 195 -1.49 13.79 -10.70
N SER A 196 -0.81 13.13 -9.76
CA SER A 196 0.17 13.81 -8.90
C SER A 196 1.31 14.39 -9.73
N GLN A 197 1.80 13.66 -10.74
CA GLN A 197 2.82 14.15 -11.66
C GLN A 197 2.38 15.42 -12.41
N VAL A 198 1.11 15.46 -12.85
CA VAL A 198 0.54 16.66 -13.49
C VAL A 198 0.58 17.85 -12.54
N HIS A 199 0.17 17.67 -11.28
CA HIS A 199 0.16 18.74 -10.30
C HIS A 199 1.55 19.19 -9.86
N ILE A 200 2.52 18.27 -9.72
CA ILE A 200 3.93 18.60 -9.40
C ILE A 200 4.56 19.42 -10.54
N MET A 201 4.39 18.98 -11.79
CA MET A 201 4.91 19.70 -12.96
C MET A 201 4.23 21.07 -13.11
N ALA A 202 2.93 21.17 -12.82
CA ALA A 202 2.24 22.46 -12.76
C ALA A 202 2.82 23.35 -11.66
N GLY A 203 3.14 22.80 -10.48
CA GLY A 203 3.76 23.52 -9.38
C GLY A 203 5.09 24.19 -9.78
N HIS A 204 5.97 23.45 -10.46
CA HIS A 204 7.23 24.03 -10.97
C HIS A 204 7.00 25.17 -11.97
N ARG A 205 6.05 25.01 -12.90
CA ARG A 205 5.71 26.06 -13.87
C ARG A 205 5.10 27.29 -13.20
N LEU A 206 4.20 27.08 -12.24
CA LEU A 206 3.51 28.15 -11.50
C LEU A 206 4.48 28.92 -10.61
N LEU A 207 5.45 28.23 -9.99
CA LEU A 207 6.49 28.90 -9.21
C LEU A 207 7.33 29.84 -10.09
N ASN A 208 7.70 29.40 -11.30
CA ASN A 208 8.42 30.26 -12.26
C ASN A 208 7.58 31.46 -12.72
N GLN A 209 6.26 31.28 -12.87
CA GLN A 209 5.33 32.36 -13.26
C GLN A 209 5.06 33.36 -12.12
N ALA A 210 4.89 32.86 -10.89
CA ALA A 210 4.65 33.67 -9.70
C ALA A 210 5.89 34.50 -9.32
N GLY A 211 7.08 34.05 -9.75
CA GLY A 211 8.35 34.63 -9.38
C GLY A 211 8.77 34.24 -7.96
N HIS A 212 10.07 34.35 -7.71
CA HIS A 212 10.64 34.09 -6.40
C HIS A 212 10.48 35.33 -5.52
N SER A 213 9.60 35.22 -4.54
CA SER A 213 9.32 36.28 -3.57
C SER A 213 9.18 35.66 -2.18
N ILE A 214 9.15 36.52 -1.15
CA ILE A 214 8.85 36.08 0.22
C ILE A 214 7.50 35.35 0.27
N ALA A 215 6.52 35.76 -0.55
CA ALA A 215 5.19 35.16 -0.60
C ALA A 215 5.16 33.75 -1.23
N THR A 216 6.13 33.40 -2.07
CA THR A 216 6.22 32.07 -2.71
C THR A 216 7.25 31.15 -2.04
N SER A 217 8.10 31.69 -1.16
CA SER A 217 9.22 30.99 -0.52
C SER A 217 8.80 29.66 0.13
N SER A 218 7.88 29.71 1.09
CA SER A 218 7.31 28.58 1.83
C SER A 218 6.70 27.51 0.91
N ALA A 219 5.88 27.91 -0.07
CA ALA A 219 5.27 27.01 -1.05
C ALA A 219 6.36 26.31 -1.89
N ALA A 220 7.42 27.04 -2.21
CA ALA A 220 8.53 26.51 -2.99
C ALA A 220 9.39 25.51 -2.17
N GLU A 221 9.52 25.69 -0.85
CA GLU A 221 10.12 24.69 0.04
C GLU A 221 9.31 23.38 0.06
N VAL A 222 7.99 23.51 0.20
CA VAL A 222 7.07 22.36 0.19
C VAL A 222 7.10 21.65 -1.14
N LEU A 223 7.14 22.39 -2.26
CA LEU A 223 7.28 21.82 -3.59
C LEU A 223 8.51 20.92 -3.66
N THR A 224 9.67 21.38 -3.21
CA THR A 224 10.90 20.57 -3.23
C THR A 224 10.78 19.30 -2.39
N ARG A 225 10.13 19.36 -1.22
CA ARG A 225 9.92 18.18 -0.38
C ARG A 225 8.94 17.19 -0.99
N LEU A 226 7.83 17.67 -1.57
CA LEU A 226 6.85 16.83 -2.27
C LEU A 226 7.42 16.23 -3.56
N ASP A 227 8.26 16.97 -4.26
CA ASP A 227 8.96 16.52 -5.46
C ASP A 227 9.93 15.39 -5.12
N LEU A 228 10.76 15.58 -4.08
CA LEU A 228 11.62 14.52 -3.56
C LEU A 228 10.80 13.29 -3.11
N HIS A 229 9.66 13.51 -2.45
CA HIS A 229 8.77 12.42 -2.05
C HIS A 229 8.33 11.58 -3.27
N ALA A 230 7.91 12.24 -4.35
CA ALA A 230 7.51 11.57 -5.60
C ALA A 230 8.69 10.86 -6.28
N MET A 231 9.90 11.41 -6.21
CA MET A 231 11.11 10.73 -6.72
C MET A 231 11.46 9.48 -5.92
N THR A 232 11.32 9.52 -4.59
CA THR A 232 11.62 8.35 -3.73
C THR A 232 10.60 7.22 -3.88
N PHE A 233 9.42 7.50 -4.45
CA PHE A 233 8.35 6.53 -4.66
C PHE A 233 7.84 6.67 -6.11
N SER A 234 8.65 6.21 -7.06
CA SER A 234 8.29 6.19 -8.49
C SER A 234 7.77 4.80 -8.85
N ASP A 235 6.47 4.67 -9.08
CA ASP A 235 5.80 3.45 -9.54
C ASP A 235 5.96 3.33 -11.07
N SER A 236 6.24 2.14 -11.60
CA SER A 236 6.36 1.93 -13.06
C SER A 236 5.06 2.16 -13.84
N SER A 237 3.91 2.17 -13.18
CA SER A 237 2.62 2.58 -13.77
C SER A 237 2.49 4.10 -13.94
N ALA A 238 3.28 4.89 -13.20
CA ALA A 238 3.29 6.35 -13.26
C ALA A 238 4.69 6.90 -12.91
N PRO A 239 5.69 6.65 -13.78
CA PRO A 239 7.08 7.00 -13.50
C PRO A 239 7.24 8.51 -13.34
N TYR A 240 8.13 8.91 -12.42
CA TYR A 240 8.47 10.32 -12.25
C TYR A 240 9.03 10.91 -13.57
N PRO A 241 8.58 12.10 -14.03
CA PRO A 241 8.93 12.62 -15.35
C PRO A 241 10.31 13.31 -15.34
N PHE A 242 11.39 12.57 -15.08
CA PHE A 242 12.77 13.07 -14.94
C PHE A 242 13.24 13.97 -16.10
N LYS A 243 12.80 13.69 -17.33
CA LYS A 243 13.14 14.50 -18.51
C LYS A 243 12.49 15.88 -18.52
N GLN A 244 11.27 15.99 -17.97
CA GLN A 244 10.47 17.22 -17.96
C GLN A 244 10.72 18.04 -16.69
N ALA A 245 11.10 17.36 -15.60
CA ALA A 245 11.43 17.99 -14.34
C ALA A 245 12.69 18.88 -14.49
N PRO A 246 12.73 20.05 -13.83
CA PRO A 246 13.89 20.92 -13.87
C PRO A 246 15.09 20.23 -13.18
N SER A 247 16.29 20.37 -13.73
CA SER A 247 17.51 19.79 -13.13
C SER A 247 17.90 20.52 -11.86
N ARG A 248 17.85 21.85 -11.93
CA ARG A 248 18.05 22.75 -10.81
C ARG A 248 16.75 23.45 -10.46
N VAL A 249 16.48 23.57 -9.18
CA VAL A 249 15.34 24.32 -8.64
C VAL A 249 15.83 25.65 -8.10
N TRP A 250 14.93 26.61 -7.92
CA TRP A 250 15.24 27.95 -7.42
C TRP A 250 16.13 27.98 -6.16
N ILE A 251 16.02 26.96 -5.30
CA ILE A 251 16.83 26.79 -4.08
C ILE A 251 18.32 26.76 -4.42
N ASP A 252 18.70 26.22 -5.58
CA ASP A 252 20.08 26.13 -6.02
C ASP A 252 20.69 27.52 -6.21
N GLU A 253 19.95 28.45 -6.82
CA GLU A 253 20.39 29.83 -6.99
C GLU A 253 20.37 30.62 -5.67
N VAL A 254 19.35 30.38 -4.83
CA VAL A 254 19.22 31.07 -3.54
C VAL A 254 20.32 30.63 -2.59
N MET A 255 20.68 29.35 -2.58
CA MET A 255 21.73 28.83 -1.73
C MET A 255 23.11 29.35 -2.08
N LEU A 256 23.41 29.51 -3.36
CA LEU A 256 24.64 30.14 -3.83
C LEU A 256 24.74 31.60 -3.35
N LYS A 257 23.61 32.33 -3.31
CA LYS A 257 23.54 33.74 -2.88
C LYS A 257 23.41 33.92 -1.37
N THR A 258 23.03 32.87 -0.64
CA THR A 258 22.81 32.94 0.81
C THR A 258 24.14 32.94 1.55
N PHE A 259 24.49 34.07 2.18
CA PHE A 259 25.74 34.20 2.95
C PHE A 259 25.68 33.50 4.31
N LYS A 260 24.54 33.56 5.01
CA LYS A 260 24.31 32.92 6.32
C LYS A 260 22.94 32.27 6.35
N LEU A 261 22.84 31.13 7.05
CA LEU A 261 21.55 30.49 7.33
C LEU A 261 20.88 31.19 8.53
N GLU A 262 19.56 31.38 8.45
CA GLU A 262 18.76 32.08 9.44
C GLU A 262 17.86 31.13 10.26
N SER A 263 17.57 29.94 9.73
CA SER A 263 16.71 28.95 10.41
C SER A 263 16.96 27.52 9.93
N TYR A 264 16.55 26.54 10.75
CA TYR A 264 16.53 25.12 10.35
C TYR A 264 15.60 24.85 9.15
N ALA A 265 14.53 25.61 8.99
CA ALA A 265 13.65 25.47 7.83
C ALA A 265 14.40 25.80 6.52
N GLN A 266 15.09 26.95 6.49
CA GLN A 266 15.92 27.37 5.35
C GLN A 266 17.06 26.37 5.09
N ALA A 267 17.72 25.89 6.16
CA ALA A 267 18.77 24.88 6.05
C ALA A 267 18.24 23.56 5.45
N GLY A 268 17.04 23.14 5.86
CA GLY A 268 16.39 21.95 5.32
C GLY A 268 16.04 22.10 3.86
N THR A 269 15.41 23.22 3.48
CA THR A 269 15.08 23.55 2.09
C THR A 269 16.29 23.39 1.18
N ALA A 270 17.43 23.96 1.57
CA ALA A 270 18.71 23.82 0.88
C ALA A 270 19.14 22.36 0.70
N LEU A 271 19.14 21.61 1.80
CA LEU A 271 19.56 20.23 1.86
C LEU A 271 18.67 19.31 1.01
N PHE A 272 17.37 19.54 1.01
CA PHE A 272 16.41 18.83 0.15
C PHE A 272 16.65 19.15 -1.34
N GLY A 273 17.05 20.39 -1.66
CA GLY A 273 17.49 20.75 -3.02
C GLY A 273 18.70 19.93 -3.47
N LEU A 274 19.73 19.80 -2.61
CA LEU A 274 20.90 18.96 -2.89
C LEU A 274 20.55 17.48 -3.05
N MET A 275 19.73 16.94 -2.15
CA MET A 275 19.22 15.56 -2.25
C MET A 275 18.50 15.32 -3.57
N ARG A 276 17.66 16.28 -3.98
CA ARG A 276 16.94 16.21 -5.25
C ARG A 276 17.90 16.16 -6.44
N ARG A 277 19.00 16.93 -6.44
CA ARG A 277 20.02 16.85 -7.52
C ARG A 277 20.61 15.46 -7.63
N ILE A 278 20.96 14.83 -6.50
CA ILE A 278 21.47 13.45 -6.49
C ILE A 278 20.46 12.49 -7.10
N MET A 279 19.19 12.61 -6.73
CA MET A 279 18.12 11.75 -7.25
C MET A 279 17.81 12.00 -8.75
N MET A 280 18.36 13.05 -9.37
CA MET A 280 18.23 13.31 -10.81
C MET A 280 19.38 12.72 -11.65
N LEU A 281 20.49 12.30 -11.02
CA LEU A 281 21.66 11.74 -11.70
C LEU A 281 21.29 10.43 -12.43
N GLY A 282 21.75 10.25 -13.66
CA GLY A 282 21.49 9.03 -14.45
C GLY A 282 20.08 8.92 -15.06
N GLU A 283 19.10 9.67 -14.58
CA GLU A 283 17.68 9.48 -14.94
C GLU A 283 17.24 10.26 -16.19
N ARG A 284 18.03 11.24 -16.66
CA ARG A 284 17.62 12.13 -17.76
C ARG A 284 17.99 11.62 -19.15
N THR A 285 18.94 10.69 -19.25
CA THR A 285 19.56 10.29 -20.51
C THR A 285 19.26 8.83 -20.82
N ALA A 286 18.44 8.59 -21.85
CA ALA A 286 18.12 7.24 -22.33
C ALA A 286 19.29 6.59 -23.09
N ASP A 287 20.25 7.40 -23.57
CA ASP A 287 21.49 6.95 -24.17
C ASP A 287 22.63 7.33 -23.23
N TRP A 288 23.33 6.32 -22.71
CA TRP A 288 24.56 6.45 -21.91
C TRP A 288 25.75 6.91 -22.78
N ASP A 289 25.57 8.00 -23.51
CA ASP A 289 26.64 8.62 -24.31
C ASP A 289 27.65 9.32 -23.38
N GLU A 290 28.90 9.47 -23.83
CA GLU A 290 30.01 10.01 -23.02
C GLU A 290 29.70 11.40 -22.44
N ARG A 291 28.91 12.21 -23.17
CA ARG A 291 28.47 13.53 -22.70
C ARG A 291 27.50 13.47 -21.52
N ALA A 292 26.63 12.46 -21.48
CA ALA A 292 25.67 12.28 -20.39
C ALA A 292 26.42 11.97 -19.09
N ILE A 293 27.39 11.06 -19.17
CA ILE A 293 28.24 10.66 -18.05
C ILE A 293 29.06 11.87 -17.55
N SER A 294 29.65 12.65 -18.46
CA SER A 294 30.40 13.86 -18.09
C SER A 294 29.52 14.90 -17.38
N ASN A 295 28.30 15.12 -17.84
CA ASN A 295 27.38 16.09 -17.22
C ASN A 295 26.92 15.63 -15.83
N ASP A 296 26.69 14.33 -15.63
CA ASP A 296 26.34 13.77 -14.33
C ASP A 296 27.51 13.83 -13.35
N GLN A 297 28.74 13.64 -13.84
CA GLN A 297 29.94 13.80 -13.03
C GLN A 297 30.11 15.25 -12.56
N GLU A 298 29.96 16.22 -13.47
CA GLU A 298 30.02 17.65 -13.14
C GLU A 298 28.93 18.03 -12.13
N MET A 299 27.70 17.54 -12.32
CA MET A 299 26.61 17.78 -11.37
C MET A 299 26.87 17.17 -9.99
N LEU A 300 27.49 15.99 -9.94
CA LEU A 300 27.86 15.34 -8.68
C LEU A 300 28.95 16.14 -7.95
N GLU A 301 30.00 16.57 -8.67
CA GLU A 301 31.08 17.40 -8.13
C GLU A 301 30.55 18.74 -7.59
N ASP A 302 29.70 19.42 -8.36
CA ASP A 302 28.99 20.64 -7.93
C ASP A 302 28.15 20.41 -6.67
N THR A 303 27.45 19.27 -6.61
CA THR A 303 26.58 18.94 -5.46
C THR A 303 27.39 18.65 -4.20
N ILE A 304 28.55 17.99 -4.33
CA ILE A 304 29.48 17.76 -3.22
C ILE A 304 30.05 19.09 -2.73
N GLN A 305 30.46 19.97 -3.65
CA GLN A 305 30.99 21.29 -3.30
C GLN A 305 29.94 22.15 -2.58
N ASP A 306 28.71 22.18 -3.10
CA ASP A 306 27.60 22.90 -2.47
C ASP A 306 27.24 22.32 -1.09
N LEU A 307 27.34 20.99 -0.92
CA LEU A 307 27.13 20.35 0.39
C LEU A 307 28.19 20.76 1.41
N VAL A 308 29.47 20.79 1.03
CA VAL A 308 30.55 21.26 1.91
C VAL A 308 30.35 22.72 2.29
N ALA A 309 29.97 23.57 1.33
CA ALA A 309 29.62 24.96 1.60
C ALA A 309 28.41 25.09 2.55
N TRP A 310 27.40 24.23 2.37
CA TRP A 310 26.24 24.17 3.27
C TRP A 310 26.61 23.73 4.69
N GLU A 311 27.47 22.73 4.84
CA GLU A 311 27.95 22.26 6.14
C GLU A 311 28.70 23.36 6.90
N TYR A 312 29.59 24.08 6.21
CA TYR A 312 30.27 25.24 6.80
C TYR A 312 29.28 26.31 7.28
N LYS A 313 28.26 26.64 6.47
CA LYS A 313 27.20 27.58 6.86
C LYS A 313 26.39 27.08 8.05
N MET A 314 26.14 25.77 8.16
CA MET A 314 25.47 25.16 9.31
C MET A 314 26.31 25.22 10.58
N GLY A 315 27.62 24.98 10.48
CA GLY A 315 28.57 25.19 11.59
C GLY A 315 28.49 26.60 12.15
N GLN A 316 28.58 27.60 11.26
CA GLN A 316 28.43 29.01 11.65
C GLN A 316 27.07 29.31 12.28
N PHE A 317 25.98 28.78 11.71
CA PHE A 317 24.64 29.00 12.23
C PHE A 317 24.45 28.46 13.65
N GLU A 318 24.91 27.24 13.93
CA GLU A 318 24.81 26.65 15.27
C GLU A 318 25.78 27.28 16.29
N MET A 319 26.94 27.77 15.84
CA MET A 319 27.83 28.59 16.67
C MET A 319 27.20 29.92 17.07
N ASP A 320 26.52 30.60 16.14
CA ASP A 320 25.80 31.85 16.39
C ASP A 320 24.55 31.62 17.27
N HIS A 321 24.04 30.38 17.36
CA HIS A 321 22.85 29.98 18.14
C HIS A 321 23.14 28.81 19.11
N PRO A 322 23.97 29.00 20.14
CA PRO A 322 24.43 27.92 21.02
C PRO A 322 23.32 27.26 21.85
N LYS A 323 22.14 27.87 21.93
CA LYS A 323 20.92 27.23 22.45
C LYS A 323 20.03 26.86 21.29
N LEU A 324 19.88 25.55 21.07
CA LEU A 324 18.94 24.95 20.12
C LEU A 324 17.50 25.37 20.46
N HIS A 325 17.01 26.46 19.84
CA HIS A 325 15.64 26.93 20.02
C HIS A 325 14.62 25.96 19.41
N ASP A 326 15.03 25.21 18.38
CA ASP A 326 14.23 24.16 17.75
C ASP A 326 15.02 22.84 17.67
N GLN A 327 14.93 22.06 18.74
CA GLN A 327 15.61 20.78 18.86
C GLN A 327 15.12 19.75 17.81
N ARG A 328 13.85 19.81 17.39
CA ARG A 328 13.30 18.88 16.39
C ARG A 328 13.81 19.21 14.99
N GLY A 329 13.77 20.49 14.61
CA GLY A 329 14.37 20.95 13.36
C GLY A 329 15.84 20.52 13.25
N ALA A 330 16.62 20.73 14.31
CA ALA A 330 18.04 20.35 14.34
C ALA A 330 18.30 18.85 14.14
N ILE A 331 17.49 17.97 14.76
CA ILE A 331 17.59 16.52 14.60
C ILE A 331 17.18 16.11 13.17
N SER A 332 16.09 16.68 12.65
CA SER A 332 15.62 16.41 11.28
C SER A 332 16.65 16.79 10.23
N ILE A 333 17.33 17.94 10.39
CA ILE A 333 18.42 18.35 9.48
C ILE A 333 19.57 17.36 9.54
N ARG A 334 20.01 16.95 10.74
CA ARG A 334 21.06 15.93 10.89
C ARG A 334 20.67 14.59 10.26
N LEU A 335 19.40 14.19 10.36
CA LEU A 335 18.88 12.94 9.81
C LEU A 335 19.00 12.92 8.28
N TYR A 336 18.46 13.96 7.63
CA TYR A 336 18.51 14.07 6.16
C TYR A 336 19.91 14.36 5.63
N HIS A 337 20.76 15.04 6.42
CA HIS A 337 22.16 15.26 6.08
C HIS A 337 22.94 13.95 6.11
N THR A 338 22.74 13.16 7.17
CA THR A 338 23.34 11.82 7.28
C THR A 338 22.86 10.93 6.13
N LEU A 339 21.56 10.97 5.79
CA LEU A 339 21.02 10.26 4.63
C LEU A 339 21.72 10.68 3.32
N LEU A 340 21.89 12.00 3.10
CA LEU A 340 22.55 12.53 1.91
C LEU A 340 24.01 12.05 1.81
N ARG A 341 24.76 12.15 2.92
CA ARG A 341 26.13 11.65 3.02
C ARG A 341 26.21 10.14 2.78
N THR A 342 25.21 9.39 3.21
CA THR A 342 25.14 7.94 2.97
C THR A 342 24.92 7.64 1.49
N PHE A 343 24.08 8.39 0.78
CA PHE A 343 23.92 8.24 -0.68
C PHE A 343 25.19 8.61 -1.44
N LEU A 344 25.88 9.68 -1.04
CA LEU A 344 27.15 10.09 -1.65
C LEU A 344 28.26 9.06 -1.44
N ALA A 345 28.42 8.56 -0.21
CA ALA A 345 29.41 7.53 0.12
C ALA A 345 29.09 6.19 -0.56
N GLY A 346 27.81 5.83 -0.59
CA GLY A 346 27.34 4.63 -1.29
C GLY A 346 27.47 4.77 -2.80
N GLY A 347 27.38 5.95 -3.39
CA GLY A 347 27.47 6.14 -4.84
C GLY A 347 26.33 5.49 -5.64
N ALA A 348 26.16 5.92 -6.89
CA ALA A 348 25.09 5.45 -7.77
C ALA A 348 25.38 4.09 -8.45
N PHE A 349 26.66 3.75 -8.69
CA PHE A 349 27.06 2.60 -9.53
C PHE A 349 28.19 1.77 -8.92
N GLY A 350 28.27 0.47 -9.23
CA GLY A 350 29.27 -0.49 -8.75
C GLY A 350 28.67 -1.63 -7.91
N LEU A 351 29.52 -2.36 -7.17
CA LEU A 351 29.10 -3.47 -6.30
C LEU A 351 28.28 -3.01 -5.08
N GLU A 352 27.32 -3.82 -4.64
CA GLU A 352 26.48 -3.59 -3.46
C GLU A 352 27.24 -3.84 -2.13
N THR A 353 28.36 -4.56 -2.16
CA THR A 353 29.23 -4.78 -0.99
C THR A 353 29.79 -3.50 -0.37
N ARG A 354 29.94 -2.41 -1.14
CA ARG A 354 30.40 -1.10 -0.64
C ARG A 354 29.54 -0.54 0.49
N TRP A 355 28.24 -0.84 0.48
CA TRP A 355 27.30 -0.38 1.50
C TRP A 355 27.62 -0.96 2.88
N ASP A 356 28.37 -2.07 2.97
CA ASP A 356 28.77 -2.69 4.24
C ASP A 356 29.74 -1.83 5.06
N ASN A 357 30.44 -0.89 4.41
CA ASN A 357 31.41 -0.01 5.07
C ASN A 357 30.74 1.15 5.82
N LEU A 358 29.42 1.33 5.68
CA LEU A 358 28.70 2.51 6.17
C LEU A 358 27.97 2.30 7.49
N LEU A 359 28.42 1.34 8.33
CA LEU A 359 27.75 0.98 9.59
C LEU A 359 27.53 2.18 10.53
N GLY A 360 28.51 3.08 10.64
CA GLY A 360 28.42 4.26 11.49
C GLY A 360 27.31 5.22 11.06
N LEU A 361 27.10 5.39 9.75
CA LEU A 361 26.03 6.21 9.19
C LEU A 361 24.65 5.58 9.45
N TYR A 362 24.53 4.26 9.28
CA TYR A 362 23.28 3.54 9.57
C TYR A 362 22.87 3.64 11.04
N GLU A 363 23.82 3.44 11.98
CA GLU A 363 23.56 3.63 13.41
C GLU A 363 23.09 5.04 13.74
N ARG A 364 23.72 6.04 13.11
CA ARG A 364 23.37 7.45 13.27
C ARG A 364 21.96 7.74 12.75
N ILE A 365 21.59 7.26 11.56
CA ILE A 365 20.25 7.43 11.00
C ILE A 365 19.19 6.85 11.95
N LEU A 366 19.37 5.61 12.40
CA LEU A 366 18.41 4.96 13.31
C LEU A 366 18.30 5.69 14.65
N THR A 367 19.43 6.14 15.20
CA THR A 367 19.44 6.88 16.47
C THR A 367 18.75 8.23 16.35
N LEU A 368 19.00 8.98 15.27
CA LEU A 368 18.34 10.26 15.01
C LEU A 368 16.83 10.09 14.78
N ALA A 369 16.43 9.06 14.03
CA ALA A 369 15.01 8.77 13.76
C ALA A 369 14.26 8.37 15.05
N GLU A 370 14.82 7.48 15.87
CA GLU A 370 14.25 7.09 17.17
C GLU A 370 14.18 8.28 18.14
N THR A 371 15.21 9.11 18.15
CA THR A 371 15.27 10.31 19.00
C THR A 371 14.20 11.31 18.57
N LEU A 372 14.08 11.61 17.27
CA LEU A 372 13.05 12.50 16.72
C LEU A 372 11.64 12.00 17.06
N TRP A 373 11.42 10.69 16.93
CA TRP A 373 10.16 10.06 17.30
C TRP A 373 9.85 10.21 18.80
N SER A 374 10.85 10.00 19.67
CA SER A 374 10.68 10.13 21.13
C SER A 374 10.33 11.55 21.61
N TYR A 375 10.76 12.58 20.87
CA TYR A 375 10.43 13.99 21.15
C TYR A 375 9.10 14.43 20.55
N THR A 376 8.44 13.57 19.78
CA THR A 376 7.13 13.89 19.20
C THR A 376 6.09 13.80 20.31
N PRO A 377 5.30 14.86 20.56
CA PRO A 377 4.27 14.81 21.59
C PRO A 377 3.34 13.61 21.34
N ASN A 378 2.88 12.95 22.40
CA ASN A 378 1.74 12.05 22.31
C ASN A 378 0.51 12.86 21.88
N CYS A 379 0.37 13.07 20.58
CA CYS A 379 -0.89 13.47 19.98
C CYS A 379 -1.88 12.35 20.33
N ASN A 380 -3.09 12.66 20.78
CA ASN A 380 -4.15 11.67 21.02
C ASN A 380 -4.65 11.06 19.68
N VAL A 381 -3.73 10.56 18.86
CA VAL A 381 -3.89 10.12 17.48
C VAL A 381 -3.25 8.74 17.43
N HIS A 382 -4.00 7.74 16.98
CA HIS A 382 -3.53 6.35 17.03
C HIS A 382 -2.55 6.04 15.89
N SER A 383 -2.56 6.83 14.79
CA SER A 383 -1.66 6.70 13.65
C SER A 383 -1.38 8.06 12.99
N PRO A 384 -0.26 8.73 13.31
CA PRO A 384 -0.04 10.10 12.85
C PRO A 384 0.25 10.14 11.34
N LEU A 385 -0.51 10.95 10.60
CA LEU A 385 -0.36 11.14 9.16
C LEU A 385 0.39 12.42 8.81
N SER A 386 1.34 12.37 7.88
CA SER A 386 2.03 13.54 7.32
C SER A 386 1.86 13.62 5.80
N LEU A 387 1.74 14.84 5.27
CA LEU A 387 1.73 15.08 3.82
C LEU A 387 3.14 15.19 3.22
N GLU A 388 4.15 15.42 4.06
CA GLU A 388 5.56 15.56 3.68
C GLU A 388 6.41 14.35 4.10
N PRO A 389 7.59 14.14 3.48
CA PRO A 389 8.58 13.16 3.95
C PRO A 389 8.94 13.34 5.43
N GLY A 390 9.23 12.24 6.11
CA GLY A 390 9.70 12.22 7.49
C GLY A 390 10.75 11.14 7.75
N VAL A 391 10.48 10.24 8.69
CA VAL A 391 11.48 9.24 9.11
C VAL A 391 11.40 7.94 8.31
N ILE A 392 10.33 7.70 7.54
CA ILE A 392 10.13 6.43 6.85
C ILE A 392 11.21 6.22 5.79
N VAL A 393 11.45 7.20 4.90
CA VAL A 393 12.45 7.09 3.82
C VAL A 393 13.87 6.85 4.36
N PRO A 394 14.41 7.64 5.31
CA PRO A 394 15.73 7.38 5.89
C PRO A 394 15.85 5.97 6.49
N VAL A 395 14.85 5.50 7.24
CA VAL A 395 14.93 4.19 7.90
C VAL A 395 14.74 3.04 6.91
N PHE A 396 13.87 3.21 5.92
CA PHE A 396 13.70 2.24 4.84
C PHE A 396 15.00 2.07 4.05
N MET A 397 15.73 3.17 3.78
CA MET A 397 17.05 3.12 3.15
C MET A 397 18.05 2.26 3.97
N VAL A 398 18.08 2.43 5.30
CA VAL A 398 18.89 1.57 6.18
C VAL A 398 18.46 0.11 6.08
N ALA A 399 17.16 -0.17 6.19
CA ALA A 399 16.64 -1.53 6.14
C ALA A 399 16.95 -2.22 4.80
N GLN A 400 16.92 -1.47 3.69
CA GLN A 400 17.24 -1.95 2.36
C GLN A 400 18.75 -2.18 2.17
N ARG A 401 19.59 -1.17 2.45
CA ARG A 401 21.01 -1.17 2.08
C ARG A 401 21.94 -1.79 3.13
N CYS A 402 21.60 -1.74 4.41
CA CYS A 402 22.43 -2.27 5.48
C CYS A 402 22.21 -3.78 5.64
N ARG A 403 23.21 -4.61 5.31
CA ARG A 403 23.12 -6.08 5.44
C ARG A 403 23.49 -6.59 6.83
N HIS A 404 23.81 -5.70 7.77
CA HIS A 404 24.14 -6.11 9.12
C HIS A 404 22.88 -6.57 9.86
N PRO A 405 22.78 -7.85 10.30
CA PRO A 405 21.51 -8.43 10.77
C PRO A 405 20.85 -7.62 11.90
N TRP A 406 21.63 -7.11 12.85
CA TRP A 406 21.10 -6.33 13.97
C TRP A 406 20.55 -4.96 13.57
N LEU A 407 21.29 -4.18 12.76
CA LEU A 407 20.86 -2.83 12.36
C LEU A 407 19.67 -2.90 11.42
N ARG A 408 19.68 -3.87 10.50
CA ARG A 408 18.55 -4.14 9.61
C ARG A 408 17.29 -4.52 10.39
N ARG A 409 17.39 -5.45 11.35
CA ARG A 409 16.24 -5.82 12.20
C ARG A 409 15.75 -4.68 13.07
N ARG A 410 16.65 -3.85 13.61
CA ARG A 410 16.32 -2.62 14.34
C ARG A 410 15.52 -1.64 13.45
N ALA A 411 15.96 -1.43 12.21
CA ALA A 411 15.27 -0.59 11.24
C ALA A 411 13.85 -1.11 10.92
N ILE A 412 13.72 -2.41 10.61
CA ILE A 412 12.43 -3.05 10.30
C ILE A 412 11.49 -3.02 11.53
N SER A 413 12.00 -3.31 12.72
CA SER A 413 11.23 -3.25 13.97
C SER A 413 10.74 -1.81 14.26
N PHE A 414 11.60 -0.81 14.04
CA PHE A 414 11.21 0.60 14.18
C PHE A 414 10.11 0.99 13.19
N LEU A 415 10.21 0.59 11.92
CA LEU A 415 9.19 0.86 10.90
C LEU A 415 7.82 0.27 11.29
N TYR A 416 7.76 -0.99 11.76
CA TYR A 416 6.49 -1.57 12.27
C TYR A 416 5.93 -0.84 13.49
N LYS A 417 6.79 -0.29 14.36
CA LYS A 417 6.39 0.44 15.57
C LYS A 417 5.82 1.82 15.26
N LEU A 418 6.24 2.47 14.17
CA LEU A 418 5.82 3.82 13.83
C LEU A 418 4.32 3.95 13.60
N LYS A 419 3.69 2.95 12.93
CA LYS A 419 2.28 3.00 12.51
C LYS A 419 1.92 4.37 11.94
N ARG A 420 2.67 4.79 10.93
CA ARG A 420 2.64 6.13 10.35
C ARG A 420 2.53 6.04 8.84
N GLN A 421 1.85 7.03 8.26
CA GLN A 421 1.86 7.30 6.83
C GLN A 421 2.49 8.68 6.57
N GLU A 422 3.44 8.73 5.65
CA GLU A 422 4.08 9.94 5.15
C GLU A 422 3.81 9.99 3.66
N GLY A 423 2.87 10.82 3.21
CA GLY A 423 2.43 10.87 1.83
C GLY A 423 2.05 9.48 1.28
N MET A 424 2.93 8.95 0.43
CA MET A 424 2.80 7.68 -0.30
C MET A 424 3.39 6.51 0.49
N TRP A 425 4.25 6.81 1.47
CA TRP A 425 4.96 5.84 2.28
C TRP A 425 4.13 5.38 3.48
N PHE A 426 3.91 4.08 3.56
CA PHE A 426 3.34 3.41 4.72
C PHE A 426 4.46 2.71 5.49
N SER A 427 4.61 3.00 6.79
CA SER A 427 5.70 2.47 7.60
C SER A 427 5.68 0.94 7.72
N ASP A 428 4.51 0.34 7.86
CA ASP A 428 4.28 -1.11 7.88
C ASP A 428 4.49 -1.77 6.51
N GLY A 429 4.08 -1.09 5.43
CA GLY A 429 4.38 -1.49 4.06
C GLY A 429 5.88 -1.51 3.79
N ALA A 430 6.58 -0.44 4.15
CA ALA A 430 8.05 -0.34 4.06
C ALA A 430 8.73 -1.45 4.87
N ALA A 431 8.26 -1.72 6.10
CA ALA A 431 8.77 -2.81 6.93
C ALA A 431 8.57 -4.19 6.29
N ALA A 432 7.39 -4.45 5.71
CA ALA A 432 7.07 -5.70 5.05
C ALA A 432 7.94 -5.94 3.81
N VAL A 433 8.16 -4.90 2.99
CA VAL A 433 9.07 -4.97 1.83
C VAL A 433 10.51 -5.21 2.30
N SER A 434 11.00 -4.48 3.29
CA SER A 434 12.35 -4.68 3.84
C SER A 434 12.54 -6.07 4.47
N ARG A 435 11.52 -6.62 5.14
CA ARG A 435 11.54 -8.01 5.63
C ARG A 435 11.69 -8.99 4.47
N LYS A 436 10.95 -8.77 3.38
CA LYS A 436 11.02 -9.65 2.21
C LYS A 436 12.38 -9.60 1.52
N ILE A 437 12.96 -8.40 1.40
CA ILE A 437 14.34 -8.22 0.91
C ILE A 437 15.32 -9.00 1.78
N MET A 438 15.22 -8.87 3.11
CA MET A 438 16.06 -9.58 4.06
C MET A 438 15.99 -11.11 3.90
N GLU A 439 14.78 -11.66 3.71
CA GLU A 439 14.56 -13.10 3.44
C GLU A 439 15.23 -13.56 2.15
N ILE A 440 15.10 -12.78 1.06
CA ILE A 440 15.66 -13.09 -0.26
C ILE A 440 17.19 -13.07 -0.24
N GLU A 441 17.78 -12.13 0.50
CA GLU A 441 19.22 -12.06 0.73
C GLU A 441 19.73 -13.19 1.66
N GLY A 442 18.85 -14.11 2.11
CA GLY A 442 19.20 -15.29 2.90
C GLY A 442 19.31 -15.05 4.40
N GLN A 443 18.82 -13.91 4.90
CA GLN A 443 18.82 -13.58 6.33
C GLN A 443 17.46 -13.81 6.96
N ALA A 444 17.44 -14.33 8.20
CA ALA A 444 16.19 -14.59 8.93
C ALA A 444 15.76 -13.40 9.79
N TYR A 445 14.49 -13.01 9.68
CA TYR A 445 13.80 -12.09 10.57
C TYR A 445 12.93 -12.88 11.57
N PHE A 446 12.99 -12.58 12.87
CA PHE A 446 12.24 -13.30 13.90
C PHE A 446 11.10 -12.46 14.48
N GLU A 447 9.94 -13.07 14.73
CA GLU A 447 8.82 -12.35 15.36
C GLU A 447 9.15 -11.81 16.76
N SER A 448 10.08 -12.45 17.48
CA SER A 448 10.60 -11.96 18.75
C SER A 448 11.28 -10.60 18.65
N ASP A 449 11.72 -10.18 17.45
CA ASP A 449 12.34 -8.87 17.20
C ASP A 449 11.31 -7.72 17.24
N LEU A 450 10.01 -8.05 17.15
CA LEU A 450 8.92 -7.11 17.41
C LEU A 450 8.66 -6.94 18.92
N GLY A 451 9.11 -7.90 19.74
CA GLY A 451 8.68 -8.13 21.11
C GLY A 451 9.52 -7.51 22.24
N LYS A 452 10.57 -6.72 21.95
CA LYS A 452 11.32 -6.03 23.01
C LYS A 452 11.50 -4.55 22.70
N GLY A 453 10.87 -3.71 23.53
CA GLY A 453 11.19 -2.30 23.63
C GLY A 453 12.50 -2.15 24.40
N GLU A 454 13.63 -2.42 23.76
CA GLU A 454 14.90 -1.97 24.31
C GLU A 454 15.03 -0.46 24.09
N THR A 455 15.37 0.23 25.17
CA THR A 455 15.59 1.67 25.26
C THR A 455 16.59 2.17 24.22
N PRO A 456 16.43 3.39 23.68
CA PRO A 456 17.38 3.96 22.74
C PRO A 456 18.75 4.07 23.41
N TRP A 457 19.69 3.25 22.97
CA TRP A 457 21.09 3.38 23.34
C TRP A 457 21.57 4.74 22.84
N ARG A 458 21.79 5.70 23.74
CA ARG A 458 22.45 6.96 23.38
C ARG A 458 23.87 6.64 22.86
N ILE A 459 24.18 7.07 21.65
CA ILE A 459 25.51 6.96 21.03
C ILE A 459 26.11 8.36 20.87
N ALA A 460 27.42 8.44 21.10
CA ALA A 460 28.25 9.64 21.17
C ALA A 460 28.45 10.45 19.87
N THR A 461 27.82 10.08 18.75
CA THR A 461 28.02 10.77 17.46
C THR A 461 27.24 12.08 17.33
N GLU A 462 26.34 12.42 18.26
CA GLU A 462 25.55 13.67 18.24
C GLU A 462 26.41 14.95 18.11
N ASN A 463 27.67 14.91 18.55
CA ASN A 463 28.54 16.08 18.69
C ASN A 463 29.60 16.27 17.58
N MET A 464 29.49 15.58 16.44
CA MET A 464 30.43 15.81 15.34
C MET A 464 30.28 17.23 14.79
N PRO A 465 31.34 18.07 14.77
CA PRO A 465 31.30 19.40 14.18
C PRO A 465 30.96 19.33 12.70
N TRP A 466 30.26 20.33 12.17
CA TRP A 466 29.85 20.36 10.76
C TRP A 466 31.06 20.35 9.81
N GLU A 467 32.14 20.99 10.20
CA GLU A 467 33.37 21.11 9.42
C GLU A 467 34.13 19.78 9.28
N ALA A 468 33.93 18.85 10.23
CA ALA A 468 34.57 17.54 10.20
C ALA A 468 34.01 16.64 9.08
N TRP A 469 32.78 16.88 8.61
CA TRP A 469 32.15 16.06 7.58
C TRP A 469 32.78 16.21 6.19
N ALA A 470 33.47 17.31 5.94
CA ALA A 470 34.14 17.56 4.67
C ALA A 470 35.44 16.75 4.49
N SER A 471 36.10 16.36 5.59
CA SER A 471 37.42 15.75 5.59
C SER A 471 37.46 14.34 6.18
N ILE A 472 36.37 13.88 6.80
CA ILE A 472 36.30 12.55 7.41
C ILE A 472 36.16 11.47 6.35
N ASP A 473 36.89 10.37 6.53
CA ASP A 473 36.58 9.12 5.84
C ASP A 473 35.31 8.53 6.43
N LEU A 474 34.25 8.52 5.63
CA LEU A 474 32.93 8.06 6.05
C LEU A 474 32.90 6.55 6.35
N GLU A 475 33.84 5.77 5.81
CA GLU A 475 33.98 4.34 6.09
C GLU A 475 34.57 4.08 7.49
N GLU A 476 35.38 5.01 8.00
CA GLU A 476 35.99 4.93 9.33
C GLU A 476 35.11 5.55 10.43
N LEU A 477 33.91 6.02 10.08
CA LEU A 477 33.02 6.67 11.04
C LEU A 477 32.67 5.68 12.17
N PRO A 478 32.92 6.02 13.45
CA PRO A 478 32.82 5.06 14.54
C PRO A 478 31.44 4.40 14.62
N ALA A 479 31.42 3.07 14.52
CA ALA A 479 30.23 2.24 14.72
C ALA A 479 30.42 1.38 15.96
N LYS A 480 29.39 1.24 16.79
CA LYS A 480 29.38 0.25 17.88
C LYS A 480 29.25 -1.17 17.32
N THR A 481 28.47 -1.29 16.25
CA THR A 481 28.23 -2.52 15.53
C THR A 481 29.42 -2.84 14.63
N SER A 482 29.81 -4.12 14.60
CA SER A 482 30.94 -4.62 13.81
C SER A 482 30.54 -5.91 13.10
N TRP A 483 31.15 -6.15 11.94
CA TRP A 483 31.04 -7.41 11.19
C TRP A 483 31.78 -8.60 11.85
N ALA A 484 32.46 -8.38 12.98
CA ALA A 484 33.19 -9.45 13.68
C ALA A 484 32.28 -10.63 14.05
N GLY A 485 32.59 -11.82 13.51
CA GLY A 485 31.81 -13.04 13.73
C GLY A 485 30.48 -13.11 12.96
N ILE A 486 30.28 -12.23 11.97
CA ILE A 486 29.06 -12.19 11.15
C ILE A 486 29.44 -12.47 9.69
N GLU A 487 28.79 -13.49 9.12
CA GLU A 487 28.92 -13.79 7.70
C GLU A 487 28.24 -12.70 6.86
N LYS A 488 28.98 -12.15 5.90
CA LYS A 488 28.46 -11.15 4.97
C LYS A 488 27.62 -11.82 3.89
N VAL A 489 26.55 -11.16 3.48
CA VAL A 489 25.74 -11.61 2.33
C VAL A 489 26.62 -11.57 1.07
N PRO A 490 26.74 -12.68 0.31
CA PRO A 490 27.47 -12.70 -0.97
C PRO A 490 26.89 -11.71 -1.98
N GLU A 491 27.72 -11.14 -2.85
CA GLU A 491 27.33 -10.09 -3.81
C GLU A 491 26.15 -10.52 -4.69
N GLU A 492 26.19 -11.73 -5.24
CA GLU A 492 25.16 -12.31 -6.10
C GLU A 492 23.80 -12.52 -5.41
N LYS A 493 23.79 -12.49 -4.06
CA LYS A 493 22.56 -12.57 -3.25
C LYS A 493 22.08 -11.20 -2.80
N ARG A 494 22.77 -10.11 -3.14
CA ARG A 494 22.38 -8.76 -2.73
C ARG A 494 21.36 -8.19 -3.70
N MET A 495 20.34 -7.56 -3.15
CA MET A 495 19.37 -6.81 -3.94
C MET A 495 19.94 -5.41 -4.24
N ARG A 496 19.95 -5.03 -5.51
CA ARG A 496 20.43 -3.73 -6.00
C ARG A 496 19.30 -2.70 -6.11
N GLU A 497 18.16 -3.11 -6.66
CA GLU A 497 17.02 -2.24 -6.91
C GLU A 497 15.70 -2.91 -6.55
N THR A 498 14.74 -2.13 -6.06
CA THR A 498 13.39 -2.56 -5.74
C THR A 498 12.41 -1.66 -6.44
N MET A 499 11.59 -2.24 -7.31
CA MET A 499 10.46 -1.58 -7.94
C MET A 499 9.18 -2.16 -7.36
N VAL A 500 8.25 -1.28 -7.01
CA VAL A 500 6.95 -1.66 -6.46
C VAL A 500 5.89 -1.19 -7.44
N MET A 501 5.05 -2.11 -7.91
CA MET A 501 3.81 -1.77 -8.61
C MET A 501 2.62 -2.06 -7.71
N VAL A 502 1.78 -1.05 -7.53
CA VAL A 502 0.54 -1.22 -6.74
C VAL A 502 -0.65 -1.29 -7.69
N LEU A 503 -1.09 -2.52 -7.97
CA LEU A 503 -2.28 -2.81 -8.78
C LEU A 503 -3.51 -2.69 -7.89
N THR A 504 -3.97 -1.45 -7.71
CA THR A 504 -5.04 -1.12 -6.75
C THR A 504 -6.37 -1.78 -7.09
N GLU A 505 -6.70 -1.94 -8.38
CA GLU A 505 -7.92 -2.61 -8.85
C GLU A 505 -7.91 -4.12 -8.56
N GLU A 506 -6.74 -4.73 -8.63
CA GLU A 506 -6.50 -6.15 -8.37
C GLU A 506 -6.16 -6.44 -6.90
N LYS A 507 -6.04 -5.39 -6.07
CA LYS A 507 -5.53 -5.45 -4.68
C LYS A 507 -4.20 -6.23 -4.57
N ARG A 508 -3.37 -6.13 -5.60
CA ARG A 508 -2.10 -6.84 -5.72
C ARG A 508 -0.96 -5.84 -5.67
N ILE A 509 0.12 -6.22 -5.01
CA ILE A 509 1.37 -5.47 -5.03
C ILE A 509 2.41 -6.38 -5.67
N GLU A 510 3.00 -5.92 -6.77
CA GLU A 510 4.11 -6.63 -7.40
C GLU A 510 5.42 -5.99 -6.96
N LEU A 511 6.35 -6.84 -6.54
CA LEU A 511 7.69 -6.45 -6.13
C LEU A 511 8.66 -7.00 -7.18
N SER A 512 9.20 -6.11 -8.01
CA SER A 512 10.28 -6.44 -8.93
C SER A 512 11.61 -6.13 -8.25
N LEU A 513 12.44 -7.15 -8.07
CA LEU A 513 13.71 -7.05 -7.37
C LEU A 513 14.84 -7.34 -8.36
N ILE A 514 15.73 -6.37 -8.51
CA ILE A 514 16.92 -6.53 -9.35
C ILE A 514 18.08 -6.91 -8.43
N MET A 515 18.64 -8.10 -8.65
CA MET A 515 19.79 -8.62 -7.90
C MET A 515 21.09 -8.04 -8.43
N SER A 516 22.13 -7.99 -7.61
CA SER A 516 23.47 -7.56 -8.03
C SER A 516 24.14 -8.64 -8.88
N SER A 517 24.97 -8.23 -9.85
CA SER A 517 25.77 -9.13 -10.68
C SER A 517 27.25 -9.06 -10.27
N VAL A 518 27.97 -10.18 -10.42
CA VAL A 518 29.40 -10.31 -10.05
C VAL A 518 30.32 -9.62 -11.09
N GLU A 519 29.78 -9.26 -12.26
CA GLU A 519 30.55 -8.60 -13.32
C GLU A 519 30.84 -7.14 -12.95
N ASN A 520 32.11 -6.85 -12.71
CA ASN A 520 32.64 -5.58 -12.21
C ASN A 520 32.40 -4.43 -13.24
N PRO A 521 31.40 -3.54 -13.04
CA PRO A 521 31.32 -2.34 -13.84
C PRO A 521 32.31 -1.37 -13.20
N GLY A 522 33.47 -1.18 -13.84
CA GLY A 522 34.58 -0.43 -13.28
C GLY A 522 34.17 0.92 -12.68
N SER A 523 34.95 1.38 -11.69
CA SER A 523 34.89 2.76 -11.22
C SER A 523 34.94 3.71 -12.42
N TYR A 524 34.13 4.77 -12.36
CA TYR A 524 34.02 5.86 -13.33
C TYR A 524 35.15 5.89 -14.38
N GLY A 525 34.81 5.64 -15.66
CA GLY A 525 35.66 6.06 -16.78
C GLY A 525 36.35 5.01 -17.66
N ASN A 526 36.02 3.71 -17.62
CA ASN A 526 36.59 2.75 -18.60
C ASN A 526 35.64 1.62 -19.02
N ALA A 527 34.38 1.93 -19.34
CA ALA A 527 33.49 0.96 -19.99
C ALA A 527 33.71 0.99 -21.51
N LYS A 528 34.54 0.07 -22.03
CA LYS A 528 34.48 -0.29 -23.45
C LYS A 528 33.13 -0.94 -23.70
N THR A 529 32.33 -0.25 -24.52
CA THR A 529 31.02 -0.64 -24.99
C THR A 529 31.11 -1.95 -25.78
N THR A 530 30.67 -3.05 -25.16
CA THR A 530 29.98 -4.10 -25.90
C THR A 530 28.50 -3.81 -25.74
N ARG A 531 27.82 -3.44 -26.82
CA ARG A 531 26.35 -3.39 -26.87
C ARG A 531 25.84 -4.80 -26.61
N HIS A 532 25.62 -5.14 -25.35
CA HIS A 532 24.54 -6.04 -25.00
C HIS A 532 23.27 -5.18 -25.06
N THR A 533 22.38 -5.54 -25.98
CA THR A 533 20.96 -5.27 -25.81
C THR A 533 20.63 -5.54 -24.35
N THR A 534 20.29 -4.48 -23.63
CA THR A 534 19.90 -4.55 -22.23
C THR A 534 18.65 -5.40 -22.16
N ASP A 535 18.85 -6.70 -21.90
CA ASP A 535 17.88 -7.50 -21.19
C ASP A 535 17.70 -6.77 -19.86
N ALA A 536 16.68 -5.92 -19.80
CA ALA A 536 15.97 -5.76 -18.55
C ALA A 536 15.70 -7.19 -18.10
N MET A 537 16.37 -7.64 -17.04
CA MET A 537 15.79 -8.66 -16.21
C MET A 537 14.53 -8.03 -15.64
N ASN A 538 13.47 -8.02 -16.45
CA ASN A 538 12.21 -8.52 -15.98
C ASN A 538 12.63 -9.76 -15.20
N ALA A 539 12.49 -9.72 -13.88
CA ALA A 539 12.10 -10.94 -13.22
C ALA A 539 10.65 -11.27 -13.69
N THR A 540 10.43 -11.43 -15.00
CA THR A 540 10.09 -12.77 -15.44
C THR A 540 11.18 -13.60 -14.79
N ILE A 541 10.84 -14.19 -13.64
CA ILE A 541 11.16 -15.59 -13.46
C ILE A 541 11.09 -16.12 -14.89
N GLU A 542 12.20 -16.57 -15.48
CA GLU A 542 12.05 -17.56 -16.54
C GLU A 542 11.29 -18.66 -15.83
N THR A 543 9.95 -18.53 -15.79
CA THR A 543 9.03 -19.51 -15.28
C THR A 543 9.45 -20.67 -16.11
N PRO A 544 10.13 -21.67 -15.49
CA PRO A 544 10.77 -22.71 -16.27
C PRO A 544 9.68 -23.18 -17.20
N SER A 545 9.88 -23.02 -18.51
CA SER A 545 8.83 -23.17 -19.53
C SER A 545 7.93 -24.34 -19.13
N ASN A 546 6.80 -24.03 -18.53
CA ASN A 546 5.94 -25.01 -17.92
C ASN A 546 4.67 -25.06 -18.77
N PRO A 547 4.11 -26.25 -18.96
CA PRO A 547 2.99 -26.42 -19.88
C PRO A 547 1.65 -25.98 -19.28
N TYR A 548 1.61 -25.37 -18.10
CA TYR A 548 0.38 -25.10 -17.34
C TYR A 548 -0.12 -23.67 -17.57
N TRP A 549 -1.44 -23.47 -17.52
CA TRP A 549 -2.06 -22.18 -17.82
C TRP A 549 -2.52 -21.48 -16.53
N PRO A 550 -2.31 -20.16 -16.34
CA PRO A 550 -1.57 -19.27 -17.24
C PRO A 550 -0.07 -19.62 -17.23
N LEU A 551 0.64 -19.34 -18.34
CA LEU A 551 2.03 -19.81 -18.54
C LEU A 551 3.04 -19.23 -17.53
N ASP A 552 2.69 -18.10 -16.92
CA ASP A 552 3.40 -17.43 -15.85
C ASP A 552 3.02 -17.95 -14.45
N ALA A 553 2.26 -19.06 -14.37
CA ALA A 553 1.94 -19.72 -13.11
C ALA A 553 3.20 -19.96 -12.27
N ALA A 554 3.20 -19.41 -11.05
CA ALA A 554 4.34 -19.44 -10.15
C ALA A 554 4.55 -20.85 -9.58
N LEU A 555 5.34 -21.66 -10.29
CA LEU A 555 5.79 -22.98 -9.83
C LEU A 555 7.18 -22.85 -9.19
N PRO A 556 7.36 -23.16 -7.89
CA PRO A 556 8.63 -22.95 -7.17
C PRO A 556 9.85 -23.57 -7.86
N VAL A 557 9.69 -24.79 -8.40
CA VAL A 557 10.65 -25.50 -9.27
C VAL A 557 9.84 -26.46 -10.16
N TYR A 558 9.95 -26.37 -11.49
CA TYR A 558 9.29 -27.29 -12.41
C TYR A 558 10.27 -28.28 -13.04
N VAL A 559 9.95 -29.57 -12.93
CA VAL A 559 10.65 -30.66 -13.63
C VAL A 559 9.65 -31.36 -14.54
N ALA A 560 9.95 -31.46 -15.83
CA ALA A 560 9.06 -32.12 -16.79
C ALA A 560 8.89 -33.63 -16.49
N ASN A 561 7.76 -34.18 -16.90
CA ASN A 561 7.53 -35.62 -16.80
C ASN A 561 8.55 -36.38 -17.66
N THR A 562 9.18 -37.39 -17.07
CA THR A 562 10.10 -38.30 -17.76
C THR A 562 9.36 -39.45 -18.43
N ILE A 563 8.14 -39.75 -17.96
CA ILE A 563 7.26 -40.78 -18.50
C ILE A 563 6.28 -40.12 -19.49
N PRO A 564 6.12 -40.66 -20.72
CA PRO A 564 5.14 -40.13 -21.68
C PRO A 564 3.70 -40.20 -21.16
N SER A 565 2.87 -39.20 -21.49
CA SER A 565 1.46 -39.11 -21.05
C SER A 565 0.64 -40.36 -21.33
N ARG A 566 0.81 -40.99 -22.50
CA ARG A 566 0.12 -42.26 -22.84
C ARG A 566 0.46 -43.39 -21.88
N THR A 567 1.72 -43.45 -21.44
CA THR A 567 2.18 -44.46 -20.48
C THR A 567 1.65 -44.14 -19.09
N LEU A 568 1.66 -42.87 -18.66
CA LEU A 568 1.06 -42.45 -17.38
C LEU A 568 -0.42 -42.83 -17.30
N VAL A 569 -1.22 -42.42 -18.29
CA VAL A 569 -2.65 -42.74 -18.36
C VAL A 569 -2.87 -44.25 -18.45
N GLY A 570 -2.06 -44.96 -19.25
CA GLY A 570 -2.11 -46.42 -19.34
C GLY A 570 -1.84 -47.12 -18.00
N THR A 571 -0.85 -46.64 -17.24
CA THR A 571 -0.55 -47.13 -15.89
C THR A 571 -1.70 -46.86 -14.93
N PHE A 572 -2.29 -45.66 -14.96
CA PHE A 572 -3.45 -45.33 -14.13
C PHE A 572 -4.64 -46.26 -14.40
N VAL A 573 -4.97 -46.49 -15.67
CA VAL A 573 -6.04 -47.41 -16.08
C VAL A 573 -5.73 -48.85 -15.67
N ALA A 574 -4.49 -49.32 -15.85
CA ALA A 574 -4.09 -50.67 -15.44
C ALA A 574 -4.24 -50.88 -13.92
N VAL A 575 -3.85 -49.89 -13.12
CA VAL A 575 -4.03 -49.92 -11.66
C VAL A 575 -5.51 -49.94 -11.28
N ALA A 576 -6.35 -49.13 -11.94
CA ALA A 576 -7.80 -49.13 -11.73
C ALA A 576 -8.42 -50.50 -12.04
N ILE A 577 -8.03 -51.14 -13.16
CA ILE A 577 -8.46 -52.51 -13.51
C ILE A 577 -8.01 -53.51 -12.44
N GLY A 578 -6.77 -53.38 -11.93
CA GLY A 578 -6.26 -54.20 -10.84
C GLY A 578 -7.10 -54.06 -9.57
N ILE A 579 -7.47 -52.83 -9.19
CA ILE A 579 -8.34 -52.55 -8.04
C ILE A 579 -9.71 -53.22 -8.23
N PHE A 580 -10.31 -53.12 -9.42
CA PHE A 580 -11.58 -53.79 -9.71
C PHE A 580 -11.47 -55.31 -9.66
N ALA A 581 -10.39 -55.90 -10.18
CA ALA A 581 -10.15 -57.34 -10.12
C ALA A 581 -9.99 -57.84 -8.67
N VAL A 582 -9.18 -57.14 -7.85
CA VAL A 582 -9.01 -57.46 -6.43
C VAL A 582 -10.33 -57.32 -5.68
N THR A 583 -11.07 -56.24 -5.92
CA THR A 583 -12.38 -56.02 -5.28
C THR A 583 -13.37 -57.13 -5.63
N LEU A 584 -13.40 -57.59 -6.88
CA LEU A 584 -14.21 -58.74 -7.30
C LEU A 584 -13.82 -60.03 -6.59
N LEU A 585 -12.52 -60.33 -6.52
CA LEU A 585 -12.02 -61.51 -5.82
C LEU A 585 -12.40 -61.47 -4.34
N LEU A 586 -12.32 -60.29 -3.69
CA LEU A 586 -12.73 -60.10 -2.31
C LEU A 586 -14.24 -60.34 -2.14
N ILE A 587 -15.09 -59.79 -3.02
CA ILE A 587 -16.54 -60.04 -3.01
C ILE A 587 -16.85 -61.54 -3.15
N GLN A 588 -16.18 -62.22 -4.09
CA GLN A 588 -16.37 -63.66 -4.33
C GLN A 588 -15.89 -64.50 -3.14
N SER A 589 -14.75 -64.15 -2.54
CA SER A 589 -14.19 -64.84 -1.37
C SER A 589 -15.07 -64.70 -0.13
N ALA A 590 -15.79 -63.58 0.01
CA ALA A 590 -16.74 -63.33 1.10
C ALA A 590 -18.02 -64.20 0.98
N ARG A 591 -18.17 -65.01 -0.07
CA ARG A 591 -19.29 -65.94 -0.35
C ARG A 591 -20.68 -65.28 -0.26
N ARG A 592 -20.86 -64.11 -0.87
CA ARG A 592 -22.16 -63.39 -0.89
C ARG A 592 -22.72 -63.19 -2.30
N THR A 593 -24.03 -63.40 -2.45
CA THR A 593 -24.79 -63.11 -3.67
C THR A 593 -25.23 -61.64 -3.67
N LEU A 594 -24.36 -60.73 -4.12
CA LEU A 594 -24.70 -59.32 -4.32
C LEU A 594 -25.42 -59.11 -5.65
N SER A 595 -26.34 -58.14 -5.72
CA SER A 595 -26.93 -57.71 -6.99
C SER A 595 -25.89 -57.02 -7.88
N LYS A 596 -26.13 -56.97 -9.21
CA LYS A 596 -25.23 -56.28 -10.15
C LYS A 596 -24.97 -54.82 -9.75
N GLY A 597 -25.99 -54.12 -9.25
CA GLY A 597 -25.85 -52.74 -8.78
C GLY A 597 -25.02 -52.61 -7.51
N GLU A 598 -25.07 -53.59 -6.60
CA GLU A 598 -24.24 -53.60 -5.39
C GLU A 598 -22.79 -53.94 -5.68
N VAL A 599 -22.53 -54.84 -6.63
CA VAL A 599 -21.17 -55.11 -7.12
C VAL A 599 -20.57 -53.83 -7.71
N PHE A 600 -21.32 -53.15 -8.58
CA PHE A 600 -20.89 -51.86 -9.15
C PHE A 600 -20.62 -50.81 -8.08
N ALA A 601 -21.54 -50.62 -7.13
CA ALA A 601 -21.36 -49.64 -6.05
C ALA A 601 -20.17 -49.99 -5.15
N THR A 602 -19.92 -51.27 -4.88
CA THR A 602 -18.76 -51.71 -4.09
C THR A 602 -17.45 -51.42 -4.83
N MET A 603 -17.39 -51.70 -6.13
CA MET A 603 -16.23 -51.35 -6.97
C MET A 603 -16.00 -49.84 -7.02
N TRP A 604 -17.06 -49.05 -7.19
CA TRP A 604 -17.01 -47.59 -7.19
C TRP A 604 -16.42 -47.05 -5.87
N PHE A 605 -16.95 -47.48 -4.73
CA PHE A 605 -16.42 -47.02 -3.44
C PHE A 605 -15.02 -47.56 -3.14
N ALA A 606 -14.64 -48.73 -3.65
CA ALA A 606 -13.27 -49.22 -3.55
C ALA A 606 -12.29 -48.34 -4.34
N ILE A 607 -12.63 -47.98 -5.60
CA ILE A 607 -11.77 -47.10 -6.40
C ILE A 607 -11.77 -45.66 -5.86
N CYS A 608 -12.90 -45.12 -5.37
CA CYS A 608 -12.93 -43.84 -4.67
C CYS A 608 -12.04 -43.86 -3.43
N GLY A 609 -12.12 -44.91 -2.61
CA GLY A 609 -11.26 -45.09 -1.45
C GLY A 609 -9.78 -45.03 -1.82
N CYS A 610 -9.40 -45.71 -2.91
CA CYS A 610 -8.01 -45.70 -3.40
C CYS A 610 -7.57 -44.33 -3.94
N ILE A 611 -8.40 -43.69 -4.77
CA ILE A 611 -8.08 -42.38 -5.36
C ILE A 611 -7.96 -41.34 -4.24
N HIS A 612 -8.97 -41.20 -3.39
CA HIS A 612 -8.97 -40.20 -2.32
C HIS A 612 -7.86 -40.43 -1.31
N THR A 613 -7.69 -41.67 -0.82
CA THR A 613 -6.70 -41.93 0.26
C THR A 613 -5.27 -41.88 -0.24
N PHE A 614 -4.98 -42.46 -1.41
CA PHE A 614 -3.60 -42.60 -1.89
C PHE A 614 -3.21 -41.56 -2.92
N PHE A 615 -4.06 -41.26 -3.90
CA PHE A 615 -3.71 -40.34 -4.97
C PHE A 615 -3.87 -38.88 -4.53
N GLU A 616 -5.05 -38.51 -4.02
CA GLU A 616 -5.32 -37.18 -3.45
C GLU A 616 -4.58 -36.97 -2.12
N GLY A 617 -4.51 -38.00 -1.27
CA GLY A 617 -3.67 -37.96 -0.07
C GLY A 617 -2.18 -37.72 -0.36
N TYR A 618 -1.65 -38.26 -1.46
CA TYR A 618 -0.29 -37.93 -1.92
C TYR A 618 -0.17 -36.47 -2.34
N TYR A 619 -1.17 -35.93 -3.05
CA TYR A 619 -1.20 -34.52 -3.41
C TYR A 619 -1.18 -33.64 -2.16
N VAL A 620 -2.09 -33.87 -1.21
CA VAL A 620 -2.17 -33.08 0.04
C VAL A 620 -0.89 -33.17 0.88
N TYR A 621 -0.18 -34.30 0.84
CA TYR A 621 1.09 -34.41 1.55
C TYR A 621 2.26 -33.69 0.84
N ASN A 622 2.23 -33.59 -0.49
CA ASN A 622 3.35 -33.07 -1.30
C ASN A 622 2.99 -31.80 -2.12
N PHE A 623 1.89 -31.12 -1.84
CA PHE A 623 1.39 -30.02 -2.68
C PHE A 623 2.37 -28.83 -2.80
N LEU A 624 3.28 -28.67 -1.82
CA LEU A 624 4.27 -27.59 -1.81
C LEU A 624 5.32 -27.73 -2.92
N ASP A 625 5.66 -28.95 -3.34
CA ASP A 625 6.79 -29.22 -4.23
C ASP A 625 6.50 -30.29 -5.30
N ILE A 626 5.23 -30.62 -5.54
CA ILE A 626 4.80 -31.65 -6.52
C ILE A 626 5.31 -31.38 -7.95
N SER A 627 5.44 -30.11 -8.33
CA SER A 627 5.96 -29.65 -9.63
C SER A 627 7.44 -30.00 -9.85
N SER A 628 8.22 -30.22 -8.78
CA SER A 628 9.65 -30.55 -8.84
C SER A 628 9.93 -32.06 -8.80
N ARG A 629 8.94 -32.88 -8.45
CA ARG A 629 9.10 -34.31 -8.22
C ARG A 629 8.93 -35.15 -9.49
N SER A 630 9.66 -36.26 -9.55
CA SER A 630 9.67 -37.19 -10.69
C SER A 630 9.13 -38.58 -10.36
N HIS A 631 8.50 -38.77 -9.21
CA HIS A 631 7.83 -40.05 -8.86
C HIS A 631 6.53 -40.23 -9.66
N LEU A 632 6.07 -41.48 -9.81
CA LEU A 632 4.88 -41.81 -10.61
C LEU A 632 3.64 -40.98 -10.24
N PHE A 633 3.34 -40.81 -8.96
CA PHE A 633 2.17 -40.04 -8.51
C PHE A 633 2.33 -38.54 -8.82
N ALA A 634 3.51 -37.96 -8.60
CA ALA A 634 3.78 -36.57 -8.96
C ALA A 634 3.67 -36.35 -10.49
N GLN A 635 4.13 -37.31 -11.29
CA GLN A 635 4.01 -37.23 -12.75
C GLN A 635 2.56 -37.35 -13.23
N LEU A 636 1.75 -38.21 -12.60
CA LEU A 636 0.30 -38.31 -12.86
C LEU A 636 -0.43 -37.03 -12.48
N TRP A 637 -0.09 -36.40 -11.35
CA TRP A 637 -0.66 -35.11 -10.96
C TRP A 637 -0.26 -33.99 -11.91
N LYS A 638 1.00 -33.95 -12.34
CA LYS A 638 1.47 -33.04 -13.40
C LYS A 638 0.75 -33.27 -14.73
N GLU A 639 0.40 -34.50 -15.08
CA GLU A 639 -0.40 -34.79 -16.28
C GLU A 639 -1.83 -34.27 -16.11
N TYR A 640 -2.47 -34.53 -14.96
CA TYR A 640 -3.84 -34.08 -14.70
C TYR A 640 -3.96 -32.56 -14.59
N ALA A 641 -2.95 -31.89 -14.02
CA ALA A 641 -2.88 -30.44 -13.87
C ALA A 641 -2.82 -29.68 -15.20
N LEU A 642 -2.61 -30.34 -16.34
CA LEU A 642 -2.79 -29.72 -17.67
C LEU A 642 -4.24 -29.28 -17.90
N SER A 643 -5.18 -29.88 -17.19
CA SER A 643 -6.61 -29.53 -17.23
C SER A 643 -7.01 -28.46 -16.22
N ASP A 644 -6.25 -28.31 -15.14
CA ASP A 644 -6.43 -27.28 -14.13
C ASP A 644 -5.11 -27.09 -13.37
N SER A 645 -4.42 -25.99 -13.64
CA SER A 645 -3.11 -25.71 -13.03
C SER A 645 -3.16 -25.42 -11.53
N ARG A 646 -4.35 -25.22 -10.95
CA ARG A 646 -4.52 -24.96 -9.51
C ARG A 646 -3.96 -26.07 -8.62
N TYR A 647 -3.88 -27.30 -9.16
CA TYR A 647 -3.20 -28.44 -8.51
C TYR A 647 -1.68 -28.27 -8.37
N LEU A 648 -1.07 -27.26 -8.99
CA LEU A 648 0.37 -26.99 -8.89
C LEU A 648 0.68 -25.60 -8.29
N THR A 649 -0.31 -24.71 -8.21
CA THR A 649 -0.14 -23.32 -7.73
C THR A 649 -0.60 -23.10 -6.29
N GLN A 650 -0.77 -24.17 -5.51
CA GLN A 650 -1.15 -24.13 -4.09
C GLN A 650 -2.46 -23.37 -3.82
N ASP A 651 -3.46 -23.61 -4.68
CA ASP A 651 -4.74 -22.92 -4.60
C ASP A 651 -5.45 -23.12 -3.26
N SER A 652 -6.02 -22.02 -2.75
CA SER A 652 -6.66 -21.95 -1.44
C SER A 652 -7.93 -22.79 -1.31
N PHE A 653 -8.52 -23.23 -2.43
CA PHE A 653 -9.64 -24.16 -2.45
C PHE A 653 -9.18 -25.60 -2.71
N MET A 654 -8.29 -25.85 -3.69
CA MET A 654 -7.89 -27.22 -4.04
C MET A 654 -7.24 -27.96 -2.88
N VAL A 655 -6.29 -27.35 -2.18
CA VAL A 655 -5.56 -28.07 -1.11
C VAL A 655 -6.50 -28.45 0.05
N PRO A 656 -7.36 -27.58 0.58
CA PRO A 656 -8.34 -27.97 1.58
C PRO A 656 -9.40 -28.96 1.08
N MET A 657 -9.87 -28.80 -0.16
CA MET A 657 -10.89 -29.67 -0.76
C MET A 657 -10.38 -31.11 -0.87
N GLU A 658 -9.17 -31.28 -1.41
CA GLU A 658 -8.50 -32.58 -1.49
C GLU A 658 -8.08 -33.11 -0.11
N GLY A 659 -7.81 -32.20 0.84
CA GLY A 659 -7.59 -32.57 2.25
C GLY A 659 -8.82 -33.26 2.86
N ILE A 660 -10.02 -32.73 2.59
CA ILE A 660 -11.28 -33.32 3.05
C ILE A 660 -11.53 -34.67 2.38
N THR A 661 -11.33 -34.75 1.06
CA THR A 661 -11.55 -36.00 0.32
C THR A 661 -10.61 -37.09 0.82
N ALA A 662 -9.32 -36.78 1.02
CA ALA A 662 -8.31 -37.74 1.45
C ALA A 662 -8.49 -38.21 2.90
N THR A 663 -8.79 -37.30 3.82
CA THR A 663 -8.87 -37.61 5.26
C THR A 663 -10.22 -38.16 5.69
N LEU A 664 -11.31 -37.77 5.03
CA LEU A 664 -12.66 -38.20 5.37
C LEU A 664 -13.21 -39.17 4.34
N TRP A 665 -13.32 -38.74 3.07
CA TRP A 665 -14.10 -39.49 2.08
C TRP A 665 -13.39 -40.76 1.60
N GLY A 666 -12.06 -40.78 1.55
CA GLY A 666 -11.29 -41.97 1.23
C GLY A 666 -11.52 -43.12 2.23
N PRO A 667 -11.21 -42.93 3.52
CA PRO A 667 -11.48 -43.93 4.56
C PRO A 667 -12.95 -44.32 4.64
N MET A 668 -13.87 -43.34 4.54
CA MET A 668 -15.31 -43.61 4.54
C MET A 668 -15.76 -44.42 3.32
N SER A 669 -15.11 -44.27 2.17
CA SER A 669 -15.42 -45.05 0.97
C SER A 669 -15.03 -46.51 1.13
N PHE A 670 -13.87 -46.81 1.73
CA PHE A 670 -13.53 -48.20 2.10
C PHE A 670 -14.52 -48.80 3.10
N PHE A 671 -14.91 -48.03 4.11
CA PHE A 671 -15.96 -48.46 5.05
C PHE A 671 -17.29 -48.71 4.32
N CYS A 672 -17.67 -47.85 3.38
CA CYS A 672 -18.90 -48.00 2.60
C CYS A 672 -18.86 -49.25 1.72
N ALA A 673 -17.74 -49.53 1.04
CA ALA A 673 -17.53 -50.77 0.28
C ALA A 673 -17.69 -52.00 1.18
N TRP A 674 -17.05 -52.01 2.35
CA TRP A 674 -17.22 -53.06 3.35
C TRP A 674 -18.67 -53.17 3.85
N ALA A 675 -19.34 -52.05 4.10
CA ALA A 675 -20.73 -51.99 4.57
C ALA A 675 -21.72 -52.53 3.53
N ILE A 676 -21.46 -52.33 2.23
CA ILE A 676 -22.25 -52.93 1.15
C ILE A 676 -22.10 -54.46 1.19
N VAL A 677 -20.86 -54.96 1.24
CA VAL A 677 -20.60 -56.41 1.28
C VAL A 677 -21.21 -57.02 2.53
N THR A 678 -21.04 -56.39 3.69
CA THR A 678 -21.55 -56.93 4.97
C THR A 678 -23.03 -56.69 5.22
N GLN A 679 -23.72 -55.90 4.37
CA GLN A 679 -25.11 -55.45 4.56
C GLN A 679 -25.30 -54.69 5.88
N HIS A 680 -24.31 -53.86 6.23
CA HIS A 680 -24.32 -53.10 7.47
C HIS A 680 -25.38 -51.98 7.42
N PRO A 681 -26.12 -51.72 8.51
CA PRO A 681 -27.21 -50.72 8.52
C PRO A 681 -26.73 -49.29 8.22
N LEU A 682 -25.45 -48.98 8.50
CA LEU A 682 -24.86 -47.68 8.20
C LEU A 682 -24.43 -47.49 6.73
N ARG A 683 -24.65 -48.48 5.86
CA ARG A 683 -24.33 -48.39 4.42
C ARG A 683 -24.93 -47.13 3.78
N HIS A 684 -26.24 -46.95 3.86
CA HIS A 684 -26.93 -45.86 3.15
C HIS A 684 -26.61 -44.47 3.70
N PRO A 685 -26.49 -44.26 5.02
CA PRO A 685 -25.98 -43.00 5.58
C PRO A 685 -24.59 -42.61 5.06
N PHE A 686 -23.62 -43.52 5.09
CA PHE A 686 -22.26 -43.23 4.60
C PHE A 686 -22.24 -43.04 3.07
N GLN A 687 -22.95 -43.89 2.32
CA GLN A 687 -23.13 -43.72 0.87
C GLN A 687 -23.69 -42.32 0.55
N LEU A 688 -24.69 -41.85 1.30
CA LEU A 688 -25.29 -40.53 1.10
C LEU A 688 -24.31 -39.39 1.41
N ILE A 689 -23.62 -39.44 2.56
CA ILE A 689 -22.65 -38.41 2.98
C ILE A 689 -21.52 -38.26 1.95
N ILE A 690 -20.92 -39.38 1.55
CA ILE A 690 -19.81 -39.37 0.60
C ILE A 690 -20.28 -38.87 -0.76
N SER A 691 -21.41 -39.39 -1.27
CA SER A 691 -21.90 -39.03 -2.60
C SER A 691 -22.37 -37.57 -2.69
N VAL A 692 -22.99 -37.01 -1.65
CA VAL A 692 -23.30 -35.58 -1.59
C VAL A 692 -22.03 -34.74 -1.49
N GLY A 693 -21.07 -35.17 -0.68
CA GLY A 693 -19.76 -34.51 -0.56
C GLY A 693 -19.05 -34.41 -1.92
N GLN A 694 -18.96 -35.54 -2.64
CA GLN A 694 -18.35 -35.60 -3.99
C GLN A 694 -19.03 -34.63 -4.97
N ILE A 695 -20.37 -34.62 -5.03
CA ILE A 695 -21.12 -33.69 -5.89
C ILE A 695 -20.84 -32.24 -5.50
N TYR A 696 -20.88 -31.93 -4.20
CA TYR A 696 -20.65 -30.58 -3.69
C TYR A 696 -19.22 -30.09 -3.99
N GLY A 697 -18.23 -30.96 -3.80
CA GLY A 697 -16.84 -30.69 -4.14
C GLY A 697 -16.65 -30.34 -5.61
N VAL A 698 -17.24 -31.14 -6.52
CA VAL A 698 -17.15 -30.90 -7.96
C VAL A 698 -17.88 -29.63 -8.38
N ILE A 699 -19.04 -29.32 -7.78
CA ILE A 699 -19.75 -28.05 -8.04
C ILE A 699 -18.88 -26.86 -7.62
N LEU A 700 -18.27 -26.90 -6.44
CA LEU A 700 -17.38 -25.84 -5.98
C LEU A 700 -16.10 -25.76 -6.83
N TYR A 701 -15.56 -26.90 -7.27
CA TYR A 701 -14.42 -26.97 -8.19
C TYR A 701 -14.68 -26.18 -9.49
N PHE A 702 -15.84 -26.41 -10.12
CA PHE A 702 -16.23 -25.66 -11.33
C PHE A 702 -16.59 -24.21 -11.01
N ALA A 703 -17.33 -23.96 -9.92
CA ALA A 703 -17.77 -22.61 -9.57
C ALA A 703 -16.60 -21.68 -9.23
N THR A 704 -15.59 -22.16 -8.52
CA THR A 704 -14.38 -21.39 -8.19
C THR A 704 -13.56 -21.09 -9.44
N CYS A 705 -13.39 -22.08 -10.34
CA CYS A 705 -12.69 -21.85 -11.61
C CYS A 705 -13.40 -20.79 -12.46
N HIS A 706 -14.72 -20.92 -12.57
CA HIS A 706 -15.52 -20.02 -13.41
C HIS A 706 -15.63 -18.62 -12.80
N PHE A 707 -15.65 -18.52 -11.46
CA PHE A 707 -15.58 -17.25 -10.76
C PHE A 707 -14.27 -16.52 -11.07
N ASP A 708 -13.13 -17.21 -10.99
CA ASP A 708 -11.83 -16.63 -11.33
C ASP A 708 -11.74 -16.22 -12.81
N GLU A 709 -12.35 -16.99 -13.71
CA GLU A 709 -12.43 -16.62 -15.12
C GLU A 709 -13.24 -15.33 -15.34
N ILE A 710 -14.42 -15.21 -14.71
CA ILE A 710 -15.30 -14.03 -14.89
C ILE A 710 -14.78 -12.80 -14.16
N VAL A 711 -14.32 -12.97 -12.91
CA VAL A 711 -14.04 -11.86 -11.99
C VAL A 711 -12.57 -11.45 -12.06
N HIS A 712 -11.67 -12.42 -12.22
CA HIS A 712 -10.22 -12.19 -12.21
C HIS A 712 -9.58 -12.32 -13.61
N ASN A 713 -10.36 -12.70 -14.65
CA ASN A 713 -9.86 -12.99 -16.00
C ASN A 713 -8.72 -14.04 -16.04
N ILE A 714 -8.72 -14.99 -15.10
CA ILE A 714 -7.72 -16.06 -15.02
C ILE A 714 -8.31 -17.35 -15.54
N VAL A 715 -7.60 -18.00 -16.47
CA VAL A 715 -7.95 -19.34 -16.99
C VAL A 715 -6.89 -20.31 -16.48
N TYR A 716 -7.31 -21.45 -15.92
CA TYR A 716 -6.39 -22.46 -15.39
C TYR A 716 -6.21 -23.69 -16.29
N CYS A 717 -7.13 -23.90 -17.22
CA CYS A 717 -7.07 -24.99 -18.18
C CYS A 717 -6.26 -24.57 -19.41
N ARG A 718 -5.46 -25.50 -19.93
CA ARG A 718 -4.81 -25.33 -21.23
C ARG A 718 -5.82 -25.11 -22.36
N PRO A 719 -5.45 -24.35 -23.42
CA PRO A 719 -6.36 -24.00 -24.52
C PRO A 719 -6.68 -25.18 -25.45
N GLU A 720 -5.88 -26.25 -25.44
CA GLU A 720 -6.17 -27.42 -26.25
C GLU A 720 -7.47 -28.12 -25.79
N GLN A 721 -8.37 -28.33 -26.74
CA GLN A 721 -9.70 -28.90 -26.49
C GLN A 721 -9.67 -30.25 -25.76
N PHE A 722 -8.62 -31.03 -25.94
CA PHE A 722 -8.46 -32.32 -25.28
C PHE A 722 -8.41 -32.19 -23.75
N TYR A 723 -7.58 -31.29 -23.21
CA TYR A 723 -7.45 -31.14 -21.76
C TYR A 723 -8.72 -30.60 -21.12
N PHE A 724 -9.38 -29.66 -21.79
CA PHE A 724 -10.67 -29.15 -21.32
C PHE A 724 -11.77 -30.22 -21.36
N TRP A 725 -12.06 -30.81 -22.52
CA TRP A 725 -13.20 -31.72 -22.63
C TRP A 725 -12.97 -33.08 -21.97
N MET A 726 -11.77 -33.64 -22.08
CA MET A 726 -11.49 -34.97 -21.56
C MET A 726 -11.15 -34.95 -20.07
N TYR A 727 -10.21 -34.10 -19.64
CA TYR A 727 -9.76 -34.11 -18.25
C TYR A 727 -10.60 -33.17 -17.37
N TYR A 728 -10.84 -31.94 -17.80
CA TYR A 728 -11.56 -30.97 -16.98
C TYR A 728 -13.06 -31.29 -16.90
N VAL A 729 -13.72 -31.58 -18.03
CA VAL A 729 -15.16 -31.87 -18.07
C VAL A 729 -15.47 -33.35 -17.84
N PHE A 730 -15.01 -34.25 -18.71
CA PHE A 730 -15.45 -35.65 -18.67
C PHE A 730 -15.01 -36.39 -17.41
N CYS A 731 -13.74 -36.28 -17.01
CA CYS A 731 -13.29 -36.93 -15.77
C CYS A 731 -14.15 -36.43 -14.60
N ASN A 732 -14.23 -35.13 -14.34
CA ASN A 732 -15.02 -34.61 -13.21
C ASN A 732 -16.53 -34.92 -13.29
N ALA A 733 -17.12 -35.05 -14.49
CA ALA A 733 -18.53 -35.39 -14.66
C ALA A 733 -18.89 -36.76 -14.07
N ILE A 734 -17.95 -37.73 -14.05
CA ILE A 734 -18.18 -39.06 -13.46
C ILE A 734 -18.48 -38.94 -11.95
N TRP A 735 -17.84 -37.99 -11.26
CA TRP A 735 -18.02 -37.69 -9.83
C TRP A 735 -19.31 -36.88 -9.56
N VAL A 736 -20.06 -36.51 -10.60
CA VAL A 736 -21.41 -35.95 -10.46
C VAL A 736 -22.45 -37.04 -10.73
N PHE A 737 -22.36 -37.73 -11.87
CA PHE A 737 -23.41 -38.63 -12.34
C PHE A 737 -23.53 -39.90 -11.48
N ILE A 738 -22.41 -40.58 -11.19
CA ILE A 738 -22.45 -41.82 -10.39
C ILE A 738 -22.92 -41.52 -8.96
N PRO A 739 -22.36 -40.53 -8.24
CA PRO A 739 -22.84 -40.16 -6.91
C PRO A 739 -24.30 -39.73 -6.91
N SER A 740 -24.79 -39.01 -7.93
CA SER A 740 -26.20 -38.61 -8.02
C SER A 740 -27.14 -39.83 -8.07
N ALA A 741 -26.79 -40.86 -8.84
CA ALA A 741 -27.56 -42.10 -8.86
C ALA A 741 -27.53 -42.82 -7.50
N LEU A 742 -26.39 -42.81 -6.81
CA LEU A 742 -26.23 -43.41 -5.48
C LEU A 742 -26.97 -42.64 -4.39
N VAL A 743 -27.08 -41.31 -4.48
CA VAL A 743 -27.92 -40.46 -3.62
C VAL A 743 -29.38 -40.87 -3.78
N VAL A 744 -29.89 -40.92 -5.01
CA VAL A 744 -31.28 -41.33 -5.28
C VAL A 744 -31.56 -42.74 -4.76
N GLN A 745 -30.61 -43.67 -4.94
CA GLN A 745 -30.71 -45.02 -4.41
C GLN A 745 -30.82 -45.04 -2.88
N SER A 746 -29.93 -44.31 -2.18
CA SER A 746 -29.95 -44.25 -0.71
C SER A 746 -31.19 -43.54 -0.16
N VAL A 747 -31.66 -42.48 -0.82
CA VAL A 747 -32.89 -41.78 -0.42
C VAL A 747 -34.10 -42.71 -0.52
N LYS A 748 -34.27 -43.41 -1.66
CA LYS A 748 -35.37 -44.38 -1.84
C LYS A 748 -35.31 -45.54 -0.85
N ALA A 749 -34.11 -46.05 -0.55
CA ALA A 749 -33.93 -47.12 0.43
C ALA A 749 -34.30 -46.65 1.85
N THR A 750 -33.90 -45.42 2.21
CA THR A 750 -34.20 -44.81 3.51
C THR A 750 -35.70 -44.54 3.66
N GLU A 751 -36.34 -43.97 2.65
CA GLU A 751 -37.80 -43.76 2.60
C GLU A 751 -38.55 -45.09 2.79
N GLY A 752 -38.16 -46.13 2.06
CA GLY A 752 -38.75 -47.46 2.17
C GLY A 752 -38.59 -48.08 3.57
N ALA A 753 -37.46 -47.82 4.25
CA ALA A 753 -37.24 -48.29 5.62
C ALA A 753 -38.18 -47.58 6.61
N PHE A 754 -38.29 -46.24 6.54
CA PHE A 754 -39.20 -45.48 7.40
C PHE A 754 -40.67 -45.84 7.16
N ALA A 755 -41.07 -46.04 5.90
CA ALA A 755 -42.42 -46.49 5.57
C ALA A 755 -42.76 -47.85 6.22
N LYS A 756 -41.82 -48.79 6.23
CA LYS A 756 -41.99 -50.10 6.90
C LYS A 756 -42.08 -49.95 8.42
N VAL A 757 -41.28 -49.09 9.04
CA VAL A 757 -41.34 -48.82 10.49
C VAL A 757 -42.69 -48.22 10.86
N GLN A 758 -43.15 -47.19 10.13
CA GLN A 758 -44.46 -46.58 10.36
C GLN A 758 -45.61 -47.57 10.19
N ALA A 759 -45.56 -48.45 9.19
CA ALA A 759 -46.56 -49.50 8.99
C ALA A 759 -46.55 -50.51 10.15
N ALA A 760 -45.37 -50.89 10.65
CA ALA A 760 -45.23 -51.78 11.81
C ALA A 760 -45.76 -51.13 13.10
N GLU A 761 -45.47 -49.86 13.34
CA GLU A 761 -46.00 -49.10 14.47
C GLU A 761 -47.52 -48.94 14.42
N LYS A 762 -48.08 -48.66 13.23
CA LYS A 762 -49.54 -48.63 13.02
C LYS A 762 -50.17 -49.99 13.34
N ARG A 763 -49.56 -51.08 12.89
CA ARG A 763 -50.03 -52.45 13.18
C ARG A 763 -49.93 -52.80 14.67
N LYS A 764 -48.88 -52.32 15.36
CA LYS A 764 -48.71 -52.50 16.82
C LYS A 764 -49.69 -51.67 17.65
N LYS A 765 -50.14 -50.52 17.15
CA LYS A 765 -51.20 -49.71 17.80
C LYS A 765 -52.62 -50.24 17.56
N ALA A 766 -52.80 -51.10 16.56
CA ALA A 766 -54.08 -51.71 16.21
C ALA A 766 -54.32 -53.09 16.85
N LEU A 767 -53.28 -53.66 17.48
CA LEU A 767 -53.32 -54.82 18.37
C LEU A 767 -53.33 -54.31 19.82
#